data_AF-A0A2T7AQW2-F1
#
_entry.id   AF-A0A2T7AQW2-F1
#
_cell.length_a   1.000
_cell.length_b   1.000
_cell.length_c   1.000
_cell.angle_alpha   90.00
_cell.angle_beta   90.00
_cell.angle_gamma   90.00
#
_symmetry.space_group_name_H-M   'P 1'
#
loop_
_entity.id
_entity.type
_entity.pdbx_description
1 polymer ?
#
loop_
_entity_poly.entity_id
_entity_poly.type
_entity_poly.pdbx_seq_one_letter_code
_entity_poly.pdbx_strand_id
1 'polypeptide(L)'
;MTQAVTRRPRTLFFAIQVALSGALLAFSTLPASAQDAPAERAAPQSPDQLLGPLFTDVQSAKLFPDQKTFADAVPKSDPLMILADYRMQRNQSGFDLRHFVELNFTLPQKGEAYVPPAGQSLREHIDGLWPVLTRSTDSASKWDSLLPLPKPYVVPGGRFREVYYWDTYFTMLGLAESDRWDKVQDMVDNFAHEIDAWGHIPNGNRSYYLSRSQPPFFSFMVELLATHEGGDETLKKYLPQLQKEYAYWMEGSENLAPGDAHERVVKLKDGALLNRYWDDRDAPRTESWLDDVTTAKNNPDRPATEIYRDLRAGAASGWDFSSRWMDNPQQLGSIRTTTILPVDLNALLFQLEKTLARASKASGDAASATRYESLASQRQQAMETHLWNAKHGWYADYDLKTNKVRDQLTAAALYPLYVKAAAQDRAEKVAAATRAQLLKPGGILTTTVNSGQQWDAPNGWAPLQWVATEGLMNYGQKDLAMDVTWRFLTNVQHTYNREQKLVEKYDVSSTGTGGGGGEYPLQDGFGWTNGVTLKMLDLLCGTEKPCNDVPQTRPGSASAPQQDNKMLSKPAAQNTPAEAETAAPAKAESAAPQQNGKMLSKPAAQNTPAEAETAAPAKAESAAPAEANAPAAPTSSAPAPAPAPAPAQAQAQAQAQAQ
;
A
#
# COMPACT_ATOMS: atom_id res chain seq x y z
N MET A 1 11.29 -35.19 -65.69
CA MET A 1 9.88 -35.30 -65.27
C MET A 1 9.71 -34.45 -64.03
N THR A 2 8.83 -33.46 -63.93
CA THR A 2 7.89 -32.85 -64.91
C THR A 2 7.87 -31.34 -64.66
N GLN A 3 7.70 -30.52 -65.71
CA GLN A 3 7.77 -29.05 -65.58
C GLN A 3 6.83 -28.36 -66.58
N ALA A 4 6.07 -27.38 -66.09
CA ALA A 4 5.32 -26.33 -66.81
C ALA A 4 4.22 -26.71 -67.83
N VAL A 5 3.17 -25.86 -67.93
CA VAL A 5 2.81 -25.04 -69.13
C VAL A 5 1.35 -24.48 -69.04
N THR A 6 1.25 -23.23 -68.54
CA THR A 6 0.41 -22.10 -69.01
C THR A 6 -1.14 -22.12 -69.16
N ARG A 7 -1.77 -21.01 -68.71
CA ARG A 7 -2.84 -20.18 -69.39
C ARG A 7 -4.24 -20.84 -69.55
N ARG A 8 -5.38 -20.12 -69.73
CA ARG A 8 -5.79 -18.68 -69.76
C ARG A 8 -7.32 -18.61 -69.43
N PRO A 9 -7.95 -17.45 -69.11
CA PRO A 9 -8.20 -16.36 -70.08
C PRO A 9 -8.01 -14.93 -69.53
N ARG A 10 -8.38 -13.94 -70.35
CA ARG A 10 -8.37 -12.48 -70.09
C ARG A 10 -9.78 -11.93 -70.38
N THR A 11 -10.25 -10.95 -69.60
CA THR A 11 -11.15 -9.84 -70.03
C THR A 11 -12.55 -10.21 -70.57
N LEU A 12 -13.60 -9.38 -70.58
CA LEU A 12 -13.76 -7.94 -70.23
C LEU A 12 -15.23 -7.66 -69.84
N PHE A 13 -15.48 -6.47 -69.30
CA PHE A 13 -16.75 -5.73 -69.20
C PHE A 13 -17.95 -6.19 -68.33
N PHE A 14 -18.29 -5.24 -67.46
CA PHE A 14 -19.55 -4.91 -66.78
C PHE A 14 -20.77 -4.67 -67.71
N ALA A 15 -21.92 -4.43 -67.05
CA ALA A 15 -23.08 -3.64 -67.53
C ALA A 15 -24.11 -4.35 -68.47
N ILE A 16 -25.42 -4.04 -68.46
CA ILE A 16 -26.26 -3.24 -67.54
C ILE A 16 -27.73 -3.71 -67.62
N GLN A 17 -28.48 -3.62 -66.50
CA GLN A 17 -29.97 -3.61 -66.32
C GLN A 17 -30.91 -4.53 -67.14
N VAL A 18 -31.98 -5.00 -66.46
CA VAL A 18 -33.43 -4.69 -66.73
C VAL A 18 -34.32 -5.75 -66.04
N ALA A 19 -35.55 -5.49 -65.57
CA ALA A 19 -36.16 -4.37 -64.81
C ALA A 19 -37.60 -4.80 -64.36
N LEU A 20 -38.17 -4.11 -63.37
CA LEU A 20 -39.61 -3.98 -63.04
C LEU A 20 -40.57 -5.21 -63.16
N SER A 21 -41.12 -5.66 -62.02
CA SER A 21 -42.58 -5.71 -61.71
C SER A 21 -42.85 -6.55 -60.44
N GLY A 22 -43.64 -6.13 -59.43
CA GLY A 22 -44.20 -4.79 -59.21
C GLY A 22 -45.53 -4.70 -58.43
N ALA A 23 -45.72 -5.36 -57.28
CA ALA A 23 -46.91 -5.11 -56.43
C ALA A 23 -46.75 -5.51 -54.94
N LEU A 24 -46.94 -4.53 -54.03
CA LEU A 24 -47.84 -4.51 -52.84
C LEU A 24 -47.95 -5.79 -51.96
N LEU A 25 -47.88 -5.76 -50.61
CA LEU A 25 -47.86 -4.66 -49.62
C LEU A 25 -47.37 -5.19 -48.26
N ALA A 26 -46.40 -4.52 -47.62
CA ALA A 26 -46.17 -4.59 -46.16
C ALA A 26 -45.26 -3.41 -45.71
N PHE A 27 -45.80 -2.46 -44.94
CA PHE A 27 -44.97 -1.42 -44.30
C PHE A 27 -44.38 -1.95 -42.99
N SER A 28 -43.06 -2.01 -42.91
CA SER A 28 -42.33 -2.03 -41.64
C SER A 28 -41.05 -1.21 -41.78
N THR A 29 -41.04 -0.03 -41.17
CA THR A 29 -39.84 0.81 -41.07
C THR A 29 -38.90 0.19 -40.04
N LEU A 30 -37.83 -0.45 -40.51
CA LEU A 30 -36.68 -0.75 -39.66
C LEU A 30 -35.93 0.58 -39.41
N PRO A 31 -35.90 1.13 -38.18
CA PRO A 31 -34.95 2.17 -37.88
C PRO A 31 -33.55 1.57 -37.98
N ALA A 32 -32.63 2.28 -38.63
CA ALA A 32 -31.22 1.95 -38.53
C ALA A 32 -30.74 2.37 -37.13
N SER A 33 -30.92 1.47 -36.15
CA SER A 33 -30.37 1.61 -34.80
C SER A 33 -28.85 1.48 -34.85
N ALA A 34 -28.20 2.53 -35.33
CA ALA A 34 -26.87 2.86 -34.87
C ALA A 34 -26.97 3.06 -33.35
N GLN A 35 -26.65 2.01 -32.60
CA GLN A 35 -26.36 2.18 -31.19
C GLN A 35 -25.09 3.02 -31.14
N ASP A 36 -25.23 4.27 -30.69
CA ASP A 36 -24.08 5.04 -30.21
C ASP A 36 -23.46 4.25 -29.07
N ALA A 37 -22.45 3.43 -29.39
CA ALA A 37 -21.54 2.91 -28.39
C ALA A 37 -20.98 4.14 -27.66
N PRO A 38 -21.16 4.26 -26.33
CA PRO A 38 -20.71 5.44 -25.61
C PRO A 38 -19.21 5.56 -25.83
N ALA A 39 -18.79 6.64 -26.49
CA ALA A 39 -17.39 6.86 -26.82
C ALA A 39 -16.57 6.76 -25.53
N GLU A 40 -15.66 5.79 -25.47
CA GLU A 40 -14.83 5.55 -24.29
C GLU A 40 -14.17 6.87 -23.89
N ARG A 41 -14.47 7.34 -22.67
CA ARG A 41 -13.77 8.50 -22.12
C ARG A 41 -12.33 8.09 -21.93
N ALA A 42 -11.47 8.53 -22.85
CA ALA A 42 -10.03 8.32 -22.75
C ALA A 42 -9.56 8.71 -21.34
N ALA A 43 -8.95 7.76 -20.65
CA ALA A 43 -8.66 7.89 -19.23
C ALA A 43 -7.82 9.17 -18.96
N PRO A 44 -8.11 9.92 -17.88
CA PRO A 44 -7.36 11.12 -17.53
C PRO A 44 -5.85 10.85 -17.50
N GLN A 45 -5.09 11.60 -18.29
CA GLN A 45 -3.64 11.45 -18.33
C GLN A 45 -3.01 11.79 -16.98
N SER A 46 -2.01 11.00 -16.59
CA SER A 46 -1.18 11.31 -15.43
C SER A 46 -0.30 12.55 -15.68
N PRO A 47 0.06 13.34 -14.65
CA PRO A 47 0.89 14.53 -14.78
C PRO A 47 2.20 14.32 -15.57
N ASP A 48 2.86 13.17 -15.43
CA ASP A 48 4.09 12.87 -16.18
C ASP A 48 3.85 12.66 -17.69
N GLN A 49 2.67 12.20 -18.09
CA GLN A 49 2.25 12.11 -19.50
C GLN A 49 1.78 13.48 -20.01
N LEU A 50 0.96 14.18 -19.22
CA LEU A 50 0.32 15.45 -19.58
C LEU A 50 1.31 16.61 -19.67
N LEU A 51 2.36 16.60 -18.84
CA LEU A 51 3.39 17.65 -18.74
C LEU A 51 4.79 17.15 -19.17
N GLY A 52 4.97 15.85 -19.44
CA GLY A 52 6.13 15.30 -20.16
C GLY A 52 7.50 15.81 -19.67
N PRO A 53 8.30 16.45 -20.53
CA PRO A 53 9.60 17.00 -20.13
C PRO A 53 9.52 18.00 -18.97
N LEU A 54 8.52 18.88 -18.93
CA LEU A 54 8.36 19.86 -17.85
C LEU A 54 8.15 19.15 -16.49
N PHE A 55 7.41 18.04 -16.47
CA PHE A 55 7.28 17.22 -15.26
C PHE A 55 8.63 16.66 -14.81
N THR A 56 9.37 16.06 -15.74
CA THR A 56 10.69 15.48 -15.46
C THR A 56 11.67 16.55 -14.97
N ASP A 57 11.69 17.72 -15.61
CA ASP A 57 12.60 18.83 -15.30
C ASP A 57 12.27 19.44 -13.91
N VAL A 58 10.98 19.61 -13.56
CA VAL A 58 10.54 20.10 -12.23
C VAL A 58 10.83 19.11 -11.11
N GLN A 59 10.53 17.83 -11.29
CA GLN A 59 10.79 16.79 -10.28
C GLN A 59 12.30 16.59 -10.07
N SER A 60 13.10 16.66 -11.15
CA SER A 60 14.57 16.54 -11.08
C SER A 60 15.23 17.75 -10.40
N ALA A 61 14.66 18.95 -10.56
CA ALA A 61 15.14 20.17 -9.92
C ALA A 61 14.82 20.27 -8.41
N LYS A 62 14.06 19.30 -7.85
CA LYS A 62 13.65 19.26 -6.43
C LYS A 62 13.06 20.59 -5.92
N LEU A 63 12.21 21.23 -6.74
CA LEU A 63 11.61 22.53 -6.39
C LEU A 63 10.71 22.49 -5.15
N PHE A 64 10.23 21.30 -4.78
CA PHE A 64 9.42 21.02 -3.60
C PHE A 64 10.03 19.84 -2.82
N PRO A 65 9.93 19.81 -1.48
CA PRO A 65 10.53 18.75 -0.67
C PRO A 65 9.79 17.42 -0.72
N ASP A 66 8.51 17.43 -1.10
CA ASP A 66 7.70 16.23 -1.38
C ASP A 66 7.35 16.24 -2.88
N GLN A 67 7.70 15.16 -3.59
CA GLN A 67 7.47 15.02 -5.02
C GLN A 67 5.99 14.96 -5.41
N LYS A 68 5.11 14.55 -4.48
CA LYS A 68 3.66 14.58 -4.64
C LYS A 68 3.10 16.00 -4.69
N THR A 69 3.87 17.01 -4.27
CA THR A 69 3.48 18.44 -4.38
C THR A 69 3.25 18.87 -5.83
N PHE A 70 4.06 18.38 -6.79
CA PHE A 70 3.90 18.72 -8.21
C PHE A 70 3.03 17.72 -8.98
N ALA A 71 2.90 16.47 -8.50
CA ALA A 71 1.90 15.52 -9.01
C ALA A 71 0.45 16.01 -8.76
N ASP A 72 0.25 16.84 -7.74
CA ASP A 72 -1.03 17.45 -7.36
C ASP A 72 -1.13 18.95 -7.73
N ALA A 73 -0.24 19.45 -8.60
CA ALA A 73 -0.27 20.83 -9.08
C ALA A 73 -1.21 20.98 -10.28
N VAL A 74 -2.16 21.90 -10.20
CA VAL A 74 -3.20 22.09 -11.23
C VAL A 74 -2.74 23.13 -12.28
N PRO A 75 -2.66 22.79 -13.58
CA PRO A 75 -2.43 23.76 -14.65
C PRO A 75 -3.49 24.87 -14.67
N LYS A 76 -3.07 26.14 -14.74
CA LYS A 76 -3.98 27.30 -14.86
C LYS A 76 -4.45 27.55 -16.29
N SER A 77 -3.79 26.96 -17.27
CA SER A 77 -4.05 27.08 -18.71
C SER A 77 -3.75 25.75 -19.40
N ASP A 78 -4.00 25.65 -20.71
CA ASP A 78 -3.87 24.36 -21.41
C ASP A 78 -2.41 23.85 -21.38
N PRO A 79 -2.17 22.60 -20.92
CA PRO A 79 -0.85 22.00 -20.88
C PRO A 79 -0.06 22.08 -22.20
N LEU A 80 -0.72 22.05 -23.36
CA LEU A 80 -0.04 22.20 -24.64
C LEU A 80 0.54 23.62 -24.84
N MET A 81 -0.13 24.65 -24.31
CA MET A 81 0.37 26.02 -24.30
C MET A 81 1.51 26.18 -23.29
N ILE A 82 1.34 25.68 -22.06
CA ILE A 82 2.39 25.72 -21.03
C ILE A 82 3.66 25.00 -21.53
N LEU A 83 3.52 23.89 -22.25
CA LEU A 83 4.65 23.17 -22.84
C LEU A 83 5.29 23.88 -24.03
N ALA A 84 4.52 24.64 -24.82
CA ALA A 84 5.07 25.50 -25.87
C ALA A 84 5.90 26.65 -25.26
N ASP A 85 5.32 27.37 -24.30
CA ASP A 85 5.98 28.46 -23.57
C ASP A 85 7.23 27.96 -22.84
N TYR A 86 7.15 26.82 -22.17
CA TYR A 86 8.29 26.20 -21.51
C TYR A 86 9.43 25.88 -22.49
N ARG A 87 9.11 25.28 -23.65
CA ARG A 87 10.11 24.97 -24.69
C ARG A 87 10.77 26.23 -25.26
N MET A 88 10.03 27.33 -25.37
CA MET A 88 10.57 28.62 -25.81
C MET A 88 11.45 29.28 -24.74
N GLN A 89 11.10 29.16 -23.46
CA GLN A 89 11.75 29.89 -22.37
C GLN A 89 12.94 29.14 -21.73
N ARG A 90 12.90 27.81 -21.62
CA ARG A 90 13.85 27.03 -20.78
C ARG A 90 15.33 27.12 -21.14
N ASN A 91 15.65 27.56 -22.36
CA ASN A 91 17.02 27.75 -22.85
C ASN A 91 17.45 29.24 -22.87
N GLN A 92 16.62 30.15 -22.36
CA GLN A 92 16.91 31.59 -22.35
C GLN A 92 17.74 31.98 -21.12
N SER A 93 18.66 32.94 -21.30
CA SER A 93 19.43 33.52 -20.19
C SER A 93 18.50 34.22 -19.20
N GLY A 94 18.51 33.77 -17.93
CA GLY A 94 17.65 34.30 -16.88
C GLY A 94 16.31 33.58 -16.71
N PHE A 95 16.08 32.45 -17.39
CA PHE A 95 14.94 31.58 -17.09
C PHE A 95 15.04 30.99 -15.67
N ASP A 96 13.99 31.14 -14.88
CA ASP A 96 13.82 30.46 -13.58
C ASP A 96 12.63 29.50 -13.63
N LEU A 97 12.89 28.22 -13.33
CA LEU A 97 11.88 27.17 -13.35
C LEU A 97 10.88 27.31 -12.21
N ARG A 98 11.29 27.86 -11.05
CA ARG A 98 10.38 28.09 -9.92
C ARG A 98 9.33 29.13 -10.27
N HIS A 99 9.74 30.30 -10.73
CA HIS A 99 8.84 31.35 -11.17
C HIS A 99 7.93 30.89 -12.31
N PHE A 100 8.45 30.11 -13.27
CA PHE A 100 7.64 29.52 -14.34
C PHE A 100 6.54 28.59 -13.79
N VAL A 101 6.85 27.75 -12.78
CA VAL A 101 5.85 26.89 -12.12
C VAL A 101 4.84 27.71 -11.33
N GLU A 102 5.29 28.67 -10.52
CA GLU A 102 4.42 29.54 -9.70
C GLU A 102 3.47 30.38 -10.57
N LEU A 103 3.92 30.81 -11.75
CA LEU A 103 3.08 31.49 -12.74
C LEU A 103 2.03 30.55 -13.34
N ASN A 104 2.43 29.37 -13.85
CA ASN A 104 1.55 28.51 -14.66
C ASN A 104 0.69 27.51 -13.88
N PHE A 105 1.02 27.20 -12.63
CA PHE A 105 0.35 26.16 -11.84
C PHE A 105 -0.22 26.70 -10.52
N THR A 106 -1.34 26.13 -10.11
CA THR A 106 -1.88 26.27 -8.75
C THR A 106 -1.36 25.09 -7.93
N LEU A 107 -0.43 25.38 -7.02
CA LEU A 107 0.11 24.37 -6.11
C LEU A 107 -0.92 24.03 -5.01
N PRO A 108 -0.95 22.78 -4.52
CA PRO A 108 -1.89 22.38 -3.48
C PRO A 108 -1.56 23.08 -2.15
N GLN A 109 -2.57 23.64 -1.51
CA GLN A 109 -2.40 24.38 -0.26
C GLN A 109 -2.13 23.45 0.93
N LYS A 110 -1.38 23.94 1.92
CA LYS A 110 -1.25 23.29 3.23
C LYS A 110 -2.51 23.60 4.05
N GLY A 111 -3.22 22.57 4.48
CA GLY A 111 -4.38 22.73 5.37
C GLY A 111 -3.99 23.29 6.75
N GLU A 112 -4.96 23.86 7.45
CA GLU A 112 -4.80 24.30 8.83
C GLU A 112 -4.46 23.12 9.75
N ALA A 113 -3.61 23.35 10.75
CA ALA A 113 -3.25 22.32 11.72
C ALA A 113 -4.37 22.23 12.76
N TYR A 114 -5.07 21.09 12.82
CA TYR A 114 -6.00 20.80 13.90
C TYR A 114 -5.24 20.62 15.21
N VAL A 115 -5.66 21.35 16.25
CA VAL A 115 -5.15 21.23 17.61
C VAL A 115 -6.34 20.90 18.50
N PRO A 116 -6.31 19.79 19.27
CA PRO A 116 -7.41 19.44 20.16
C PRO A 116 -7.58 20.49 21.28
N PRO A 117 -8.83 20.71 21.77
CA PRO A 117 -9.06 21.38 23.03
C PRO A 117 -8.31 20.70 24.19
N ALA A 118 -7.76 21.50 25.10
CA ALA A 118 -6.98 20.99 26.22
C ALA A 118 -7.81 20.04 27.11
N GLY A 119 -7.36 18.79 27.25
CA GLY A 119 -8.04 17.76 28.04
C GLY A 119 -9.10 16.96 27.29
N GLN A 120 -9.22 17.10 25.96
CA GLN A 120 -10.06 16.23 25.12
C GLN A 120 -9.56 14.78 25.19
N SER A 121 -10.47 13.82 25.37
CA SER A 121 -10.15 12.38 25.37
C SER A 121 -9.83 11.84 23.98
N LEU A 122 -9.19 10.67 23.92
CA LEU A 122 -8.80 10.01 22.67
C LEU A 122 -9.99 9.80 21.71
N ARG A 123 -11.15 9.36 22.22
CA ARG A 123 -12.38 9.18 21.43
C ARG A 123 -12.93 10.50 20.91
N GLU A 124 -13.10 11.50 21.79
CA GLU A 124 -13.63 12.82 21.41
C GLU A 124 -12.75 13.51 20.35
N HIS A 125 -11.43 13.31 20.40
CA HIS A 125 -10.48 13.78 19.41
C HIS A 125 -10.69 13.11 18.04
N ILE A 126 -10.84 11.79 18.02
CA ILE A 126 -11.17 11.05 16.79
C ILE A 126 -12.51 11.51 16.20
N ASP A 127 -13.56 11.62 17.03
CA ASP A 127 -14.90 12.05 16.60
C ASP A 127 -14.92 13.48 16.05
N GLY A 128 -14.07 14.35 16.59
CA GLY A 128 -13.84 15.72 16.13
C GLY A 128 -12.96 15.84 14.88
N LEU A 129 -12.15 14.82 14.57
CA LEU A 129 -11.31 14.79 13.36
C LEU A 129 -12.06 14.37 12.10
N TRP A 130 -13.18 13.64 12.18
CA TRP A 130 -13.90 13.17 10.99
C TRP A 130 -14.29 14.31 10.02
N PRO A 131 -14.81 15.48 10.45
CA PRO A 131 -15.03 16.62 9.55
C PRO A 131 -13.73 17.20 8.97
N VAL A 132 -12.64 17.22 9.76
CA VAL A 132 -11.32 17.74 9.36
C VAL A 132 -10.67 16.88 8.27
N LEU A 133 -10.93 15.57 8.31
CA LEU A 133 -10.48 14.60 7.31
C LEU A 133 -11.47 14.44 6.14
N THR A 134 -12.68 15.01 6.21
CA THR A 134 -13.67 14.93 5.12
C THR A 134 -13.34 15.92 4.00
N ARG A 135 -13.43 15.46 2.75
CA ARG A 135 -13.34 16.25 1.51
C ARG A 135 -14.62 16.08 0.71
N SER A 136 -14.87 17.00 -0.23
CA SER A 136 -15.90 16.86 -1.25
C SER A 136 -15.32 17.38 -2.56
N THR A 137 -15.53 16.64 -3.66
CA THR A 137 -15.01 16.95 -4.99
C THR A 137 -15.94 16.33 -6.02
N ASP A 138 -17.16 16.84 -6.10
CA ASP A 138 -18.17 16.47 -7.12
C ASP A 138 -17.73 16.84 -8.55
N SER A 139 -16.76 17.77 -8.64
CA SER A 139 -16.22 18.36 -9.84
C SER A 139 -14.76 18.72 -9.60
N ALA A 140 -13.93 18.60 -10.66
CA ALA A 140 -12.50 18.91 -10.64
C ALA A 140 -12.14 19.84 -11.79
N SER A 141 -10.99 20.53 -11.70
CA SER A 141 -10.48 21.31 -12.83
C SER A 141 -10.13 20.40 -14.00
N LYS A 142 -10.26 20.89 -15.25
CA LYS A 142 -10.05 20.13 -16.50
C LYS A 142 -8.72 19.36 -16.56
N TRP A 143 -7.70 19.85 -15.84
CA TRP A 143 -6.36 19.28 -15.79
C TRP A 143 -5.87 19.02 -14.36
N ASP A 144 -6.77 18.96 -13.36
CA ASP A 144 -6.40 18.45 -12.04
C ASP A 144 -6.02 16.96 -12.17
N SER A 145 -5.13 16.49 -11.30
CA SER A 145 -4.92 15.05 -11.14
C SER A 145 -5.97 14.42 -10.23
N LEU A 146 -6.69 15.20 -9.40
CA LEU A 146 -7.78 14.72 -8.56
C LEU A 146 -8.99 14.32 -9.41
N LEU A 147 -9.46 13.08 -9.25
CA LEU A 147 -10.63 12.55 -9.94
C LEU A 147 -11.90 12.88 -9.13
N PRO A 148 -12.98 13.37 -9.76
CA PRO A 148 -14.19 13.71 -9.01
C PRO A 148 -14.89 12.46 -8.47
N LEU A 149 -15.54 12.62 -7.32
CA LEU A 149 -16.33 11.58 -6.64
C LEU A 149 -17.73 12.12 -6.29
N PRO A 150 -18.81 11.33 -6.49
CA PRO A 150 -20.19 11.82 -6.36
C PRO A 150 -20.61 12.15 -4.92
N LYS A 151 -19.88 11.67 -3.89
CA LYS A 151 -20.18 11.89 -2.47
C LYS A 151 -18.96 12.43 -1.71
N PRO A 152 -19.16 13.10 -0.55
CA PRO A 152 -18.07 13.44 0.35
C PRO A 152 -17.29 12.19 0.80
N TYR A 153 -15.99 12.33 1.05
CA TYR A 153 -15.11 11.22 1.40
C TYR A 153 -14.08 11.58 2.47
N VAL A 154 -13.69 10.62 3.29
CA VAL A 154 -12.65 10.81 4.32
C VAL A 154 -11.28 10.45 3.74
N VAL A 155 -10.30 11.34 3.88
CA VAL A 155 -8.90 11.11 3.45
C VAL A 155 -8.03 10.67 4.64
N PRO A 156 -6.91 9.96 4.43
CA PRO A 156 -6.10 9.45 5.55
C PRO A 156 -5.50 10.55 6.43
N GLY A 157 -4.90 11.60 5.84
CA GLY A 157 -4.29 12.72 6.58
C GLY A 157 -2.99 13.23 5.98
N GLY A 158 -2.55 14.42 6.40
CA GLY A 158 -1.27 15.02 5.97
C GLY A 158 -1.16 15.23 4.46
N ARG A 159 -0.18 14.58 3.82
CA ARG A 159 0.07 14.59 2.36
C ARG A 159 -1.00 13.84 1.55
N PHE A 160 -1.76 12.98 2.22
CA PHE A 160 -2.84 12.18 1.64
C PHE A 160 -4.14 13.00 1.65
N ARG A 161 -4.46 13.54 0.48
CA ARG A 161 -5.53 14.54 0.23
C ARG A 161 -6.53 14.07 -0.83
N GLU A 162 -6.54 12.77 -1.07
CA GLU A 162 -7.39 11.98 -1.93
C GLU A 162 -7.86 10.77 -1.09
N VAL A 163 -8.95 10.12 -1.47
CA VAL A 163 -9.33 8.84 -0.87
C VAL A 163 -8.28 7.80 -1.23
N TYR A 164 -8.01 6.86 -0.33
CA TYR A 164 -7.24 5.64 -0.61
C TYR A 164 -8.13 4.43 -0.35
N TYR A 165 -8.02 3.40 -1.18
CA TYR A 165 -8.96 2.29 -1.22
C TYR A 165 -8.97 1.49 0.09
N TRP A 166 -7.89 0.79 0.45
CA TRP A 166 -7.91 -0.10 1.61
C TRP A 166 -7.97 0.67 2.96
N ASP A 167 -7.31 1.83 3.06
CA ASP A 167 -7.39 2.77 4.19
C ASP A 167 -8.85 3.08 4.58
N THR A 168 -9.70 3.23 3.56
CA THR A 168 -11.11 3.57 3.77
C THR A 168 -11.87 2.49 4.50
N TYR A 169 -11.59 1.20 4.32
CA TYR A 169 -12.31 0.16 5.07
C TYR A 169 -12.07 0.28 6.57
N PHE A 170 -10.80 0.45 6.97
CA PHE A 170 -10.42 0.64 8.37
C PHE A 170 -10.90 2.00 8.94
N THR A 171 -11.11 3.00 8.07
CA THR A 171 -11.74 4.28 8.41
C THR A 171 -13.25 4.14 8.59
N MET A 172 -13.94 3.42 7.69
CA MET A 172 -15.38 3.13 7.75
C MET A 172 -15.77 2.34 8.99
N LEU A 173 -14.91 1.43 9.45
CA LEU A 173 -15.06 0.77 10.75
C LEU A 173 -15.15 1.76 11.92
N GLY A 174 -14.38 2.86 11.86
CA GLY A 174 -14.48 3.96 12.82
C GLY A 174 -15.76 4.76 12.68
N LEU A 175 -16.09 5.17 11.44
CA LEU A 175 -17.30 5.91 11.14
C LEU A 175 -18.56 5.16 11.58
N ALA A 176 -18.58 3.84 11.49
CA ALA A 176 -19.65 2.97 11.99
C ALA A 176 -19.83 3.02 13.52
N GLU A 177 -18.74 2.95 14.31
CA GLU A 177 -18.81 3.10 15.78
C GLU A 177 -19.17 4.53 16.20
N SER A 178 -18.79 5.54 15.41
CA SER A 178 -19.21 6.95 15.56
C SER A 178 -20.65 7.23 15.10
N ASP A 179 -21.44 6.20 14.75
CA ASP A 179 -22.81 6.28 14.21
C ASP A 179 -22.96 7.12 12.91
N ARG A 180 -21.88 7.25 12.13
CA ARG A 180 -21.81 8.02 10.86
C ARG A 180 -22.09 7.14 9.65
N TRP A 181 -23.17 6.36 9.69
CA TRP A 181 -23.55 5.41 8.64
C TRP A 181 -23.85 6.08 7.28
N ASP A 182 -24.21 7.37 7.28
CA ASP A 182 -24.31 8.19 6.08
C ASP A 182 -22.95 8.30 5.36
N LYS A 183 -21.85 8.51 6.11
CA LYS A 183 -20.49 8.55 5.58
C LYS A 183 -19.99 7.16 5.21
N VAL A 184 -20.39 6.12 5.94
CA VAL A 184 -20.13 4.72 5.53
C VAL A 184 -20.76 4.45 4.17
N GLN A 185 -22.02 4.81 3.94
CA GLN A 185 -22.65 4.65 2.63
C GLN A 185 -21.99 5.52 1.55
N ASP A 186 -21.69 6.79 1.84
CA ASP A 186 -21.05 7.69 0.87
C ASP A 186 -19.73 7.12 0.31
N MET A 187 -18.92 6.45 1.14
CA MET A 187 -17.70 5.77 0.66
C MET A 187 -18.01 4.57 -0.24
N VAL A 188 -19.03 3.76 0.05
CA VAL A 188 -19.43 2.62 -0.80
C VAL A 188 -20.03 3.10 -2.13
N ASP A 189 -20.86 4.14 -2.11
CA ASP A 189 -21.39 4.78 -3.33
C ASP A 189 -20.25 5.38 -4.18
N ASN A 190 -19.21 5.94 -3.56
CA ASN A 190 -18.02 6.46 -4.25
C ASN A 190 -17.18 5.35 -4.91
N PHE A 191 -16.89 4.25 -4.20
CA PHE A 191 -16.11 3.15 -4.78
C PHE A 191 -16.89 2.37 -5.85
N ALA A 192 -18.21 2.24 -5.70
CA ALA A 192 -19.06 1.75 -6.76
C ALA A 192 -18.96 2.62 -8.02
N HIS A 193 -18.89 3.95 -7.86
CA HIS A 193 -18.66 4.88 -8.97
C HIS A 193 -17.28 4.73 -9.61
N GLU A 194 -16.20 4.55 -8.83
CA GLU A 194 -14.86 4.32 -9.41
C GLU A 194 -14.78 3.00 -10.19
N ILE A 195 -15.38 1.92 -9.68
CA ILE A 195 -15.52 0.65 -10.41
C ILE A 195 -16.28 0.86 -11.72
N ASP A 196 -17.36 1.65 -11.71
CA ASP A 196 -18.16 1.92 -12.92
C ASP A 196 -17.50 2.89 -13.91
N ALA A 197 -16.65 3.81 -13.46
CA ALA A 197 -15.96 4.80 -14.28
C ALA A 197 -14.62 4.30 -14.85
N TRP A 198 -13.86 3.51 -14.09
CA TRP A 198 -12.47 3.13 -14.38
C TRP A 198 -12.24 1.62 -14.47
N GLY A 199 -13.30 0.81 -14.30
CA GLY A 199 -13.25 -0.66 -14.31
C GLY A 199 -12.75 -1.29 -13.00
N HIS A 200 -12.10 -0.51 -12.15
CA HIS A 200 -11.55 -0.93 -10.86
C HIS A 200 -11.49 0.28 -9.90
N ILE A 201 -11.29 0.01 -8.62
CA ILE A 201 -10.97 1.06 -7.64
C ILE A 201 -9.47 1.36 -7.76
N PRO A 202 -9.03 2.58 -8.11
CA PRO A 202 -7.62 2.94 -8.16
C PRO A 202 -7.02 2.97 -6.74
N ASN A 203 -5.68 3.01 -6.64
CA ASN A 203 -4.94 3.15 -5.38
C ASN A 203 -5.49 4.30 -4.50
N GLY A 204 -5.89 5.39 -5.17
CA GLY A 204 -6.71 6.47 -4.65
C GLY A 204 -7.26 7.33 -5.80
N ASN A 205 -8.12 8.32 -5.54
CA ASN A 205 -8.80 9.09 -6.61
C ASN A 205 -7.90 10.12 -7.34
N ARG A 206 -6.76 9.68 -7.90
CA ARG A 206 -5.81 10.48 -8.68
C ARG A 206 -5.52 9.85 -10.05
N SER A 207 -5.33 10.67 -11.09
CA SER A 207 -5.04 10.18 -12.45
C SER A 207 -3.73 9.38 -12.58
N TYR A 208 -2.73 9.65 -11.71
CA TYR A 208 -1.50 8.86 -11.63
C TYR A 208 -1.65 7.51 -10.89
N TYR A 209 -2.80 7.27 -10.26
CA TYR A 209 -3.18 6.01 -9.62
C TYR A 209 -4.08 5.12 -10.50
N LEU A 210 -4.61 5.61 -11.63
CA LEU A 210 -5.46 4.83 -12.54
C LEU A 210 -4.79 3.61 -13.19
N SER A 211 -3.47 3.42 -13.01
CA SER A 211 -2.75 2.24 -13.49
C SER A 211 -2.62 1.12 -12.45
N ARG A 212 -3.25 1.24 -11.27
CA ARG A 212 -3.24 0.19 -10.24
C ARG A 212 -4.35 0.35 -9.21
N SER A 213 -4.79 -0.77 -8.66
CA SER A 213 -5.63 -0.80 -7.46
C SER A 213 -4.79 -0.76 -6.16
N GLN A 214 -5.39 -1.26 -5.09
CA GLN A 214 -4.85 -1.49 -3.75
C GLN A 214 -5.39 -2.85 -3.22
N PRO A 215 -5.05 -3.31 -2.00
CA PRO A 215 -5.64 -4.54 -1.44
C PRO A 215 -7.19 -4.52 -1.47
N PRO A 216 -7.86 -5.52 -2.05
CA PRO A 216 -9.29 -5.42 -2.35
C PRO A 216 -10.18 -5.61 -1.11
N PHE A 217 -10.74 -4.50 -0.62
CA PHE A 217 -11.60 -4.44 0.56
C PHE A 217 -13.07 -4.09 0.28
N PHE A 218 -13.48 -3.83 -0.97
CA PHE A 218 -14.85 -3.40 -1.30
C PHE A 218 -15.93 -4.41 -0.90
N SER A 219 -15.62 -5.72 -0.96
CA SER A 219 -16.46 -6.78 -0.38
C SER A 219 -16.73 -6.57 1.12
N PHE A 220 -15.70 -6.28 1.90
CA PHE A 220 -15.81 -6.01 3.35
C PHE A 220 -16.52 -4.68 3.63
N MET A 221 -16.37 -3.67 2.77
CA MET A 221 -17.08 -2.39 2.86
C MET A 221 -18.59 -2.55 2.64
N VAL A 222 -18.96 -3.30 1.60
CA VAL A 222 -20.35 -3.65 1.27
C VAL A 222 -20.95 -4.54 2.36
N GLU A 223 -20.20 -5.52 2.88
CA GLU A 223 -20.65 -6.35 4.01
C GLU A 223 -20.80 -5.56 5.32
N LEU A 224 -19.91 -4.59 5.60
CA LEU A 224 -20.02 -3.69 6.75
C LEU A 224 -21.31 -2.85 6.69
N LEU A 225 -21.57 -2.19 5.55
CA LEU A 225 -22.80 -1.43 5.36
C LEU A 225 -24.06 -2.32 5.47
N ALA A 226 -23.98 -3.55 4.97
CA ALA A 226 -25.03 -4.57 5.09
C ALA A 226 -25.26 -5.08 6.54
N THR A 227 -24.42 -4.73 7.52
CA THR A 227 -24.71 -5.00 8.94
C THR A 227 -25.67 -3.98 9.57
N HIS A 228 -25.73 -2.76 9.01
CA HIS A 228 -26.62 -1.68 9.46
C HIS A 228 -27.91 -1.61 8.65
N GLU A 229 -27.83 -1.53 7.32
CA GLU A 229 -28.99 -1.29 6.46
C GLU A 229 -29.12 -2.35 5.34
N GLY A 230 -30.36 -2.70 5.02
CA GLY A 230 -30.76 -3.53 3.87
C GLY A 230 -30.37 -5.01 3.93
N GLY A 231 -29.32 -5.37 4.68
CA GLY A 231 -28.82 -6.73 4.77
C GLY A 231 -28.48 -7.28 3.39
N ASP A 232 -29.14 -8.38 3.03
CA ASP A 232 -28.99 -9.00 1.71
C ASP A 232 -29.43 -8.08 0.55
N GLU A 233 -30.32 -7.09 0.73
CA GLU A 233 -30.64 -6.09 -0.32
C GLU A 233 -29.44 -5.16 -0.62
N THR A 234 -28.65 -4.81 0.39
CA THR A 234 -27.43 -4.02 0.22
C THR A 234 -26.38 -4.81 -0.56
N LEU A 235 -26.29 -6.12 -0.34
CA LEU A 235 -25.44 -7.00 -1.15
C LEU A 235 -25.89 -7.07 -2.61
N LYS A 236 -27.21 -7.05 -2.88
CA LYS A 236 -27.74 -6.99 -4.25
C LYS A 236 -27.44 -5.66 -4.94
N LYS A 237 -27.57 -4.53 -4.21
CA LYS A 237 -27.31 -3.17 -4.74
C LYS A 237 -25.94 -3.07 -5.40
N TYR A 238 -24.90 -3.60 -4.76
CA TYR A 238 -23.51 -3.50 -5.22
C TYR A 238 -22.96 -4.79 -5.87
N LEU A 239 -23.79 -5.81 -6.09
CA LEU A 239 -23.40 -7.03 -6.80
C LEU A 239 -22.76 -6.76 -8.17
N PRO A 240 -23.27 -5.84 -9.03
CA PRO A 240 -22.65 -5.56 -10.32
C PRO A 240 -21.21 -5.04 -10.20
N GLN A 241 -20.93 -4.20 -9.20
CA GLN A 241 -19.60 -3.62 -8.96
C GLN A 241 -18.66 -4.65 -8.32
N LEU A 242 -19.14 -5.48 -7.38
CA LEU A 242 -18.37 -6.62 -6.86
C LEU A 242 -17.97 -7.60 -7.99
N GLN A 243 -18.86 -7.84 -8.95
CA GLN A 243 -18.58 -8.68 -10.12
C GLN A 243 -17.55 -8.04 -11.06
N LYS A 244 -17.61 -6.71 -11.27
CA LYS A 244 -16.68 -5.98 -12.12
C LYS A 244 -15.28 -5.88 -11.49
N GLU A 245 -15.17 -5.62 -10.19
CA GLU A 245 -13.87 -5.63 -9.50
C GLU A 245 -13.23 -7.04 -9.57
N TYR A 246 -14.02 -8.10 -9.36
CA TYR A 246 -13.53 -9.47 -9.52
C TYR A 246 -13.06 -9.77 -10.95
N ALA A 247 -13.73 -9.21 -11.97
CA ALA A 247 -13.30 -9.33 -13.36
C ALA A 247 -11.94 -8.65 -13.62
N TYR A 248 -11.70 -7.45 -13.05
CA TYR A 248 -10.39 -6.77 -13.10
C TYR A 248 -9.28 -7.61 -12.46
N TRP A 249 -9.52 -8.19 -11.28
CA TRP A 249 -8.54 -9.05 -10.62
C TRP A 249 -8.27 -10.35 -11.40
N MET A 250 -9.29 -10.91 -12.06
CA MET A 250 -9.22 -12.19 -12.79
C MET A 250 -8.98 -12.02 -14.30
N GLU A 251 -8.54 -10.84 -14.74
CA GLU A 251 -8.36 -10.51 -16.16
C GLU A 251 -7.32 -11.39 -16.86
N GLY A 252 -7.67 -11.92 -18.04
CA GLY A 252 -6.84 -12.87 -18.80
C GLY A 252 -6.86 -14.32 -18.30
N SER A 253 -7.49 -14.62 -17.16
CA SER A 253 -7.45 -15.96 -16.53
C SER A 253 -7.97 -17.12 -17.38
N GLU A 254 -8.97 -16.88 -18.23
CA GLU A 254 -9.66 -17.92 -19.02
C GLU A 254 -8.73 -18.63 -20.02
N ASN A 255 -7.83 -17.88 -20.66
CA ASN A 255 -6.92 -18.39 -21.69
C ASN A 255 -5.49 -18.67 -21.17
N LEU A 256 -5.24 -18.46 -19.87
CA LEU A 256 -3.92 -18.61 -19.27
C LEU A 256 -3.51 -20.09 -19.16
N ALA A 257 -2.29 -20.44 -19.55
CA ALA A 257 -1.78 -21.81 -19.49
C ALA A 257 -1.08 -22.11 -18.13
N PRO A 258 -1.03 -23.38 -17.68
CA PRO A 258 -0.38 -23.73 -16.41
C PRO A 258 1.13 -23.46 -16.43
N GLY A 259 1.59 -22.59 -15.53
CA GLY A 259 2.97 -22.08 -15.46
C GLY A 259 3.11 -20.60 -15.84
N ASP A 260 2.10 -20.01 -16.49
CA ASP A 260 2.14 -18.63 -16.99
C ASP A 260 1.45 -17.62 -16.05
N ALA A 261 1.71 -16.33 -16.31
CA ALA A 261 1.08 -15.20 -15.62
C ALA A 261 0.62 -14.13 -16.62
N HIS A 262 -0.55 -13.55 -16.37
CA HIS A 262 -1.09 -12.40 -17.09
C HIS A 262 -1.45 -11.31 -16.09
N GLU A 263 -0.69 -10.22 -16.07
CA GLU A 263 -0.94 -9.04 -15.22
C GLU A 263 -1.21 -9.41 -13.75
N ARG A 264 -2.45 -9.28 -13.26
CA ARG A 264 -2.90 -9.58 -11.89
C ARG A 264 -3.07 -11.09 -11.59
N VAL A 265 -3.08 -11.95 -12.62
CA VAL A 265 -3.36 -13.39 -12.52
C VAL A 265 -2.10 -14.24 -12.75
N VAL A 266 -1.98 -15.33 -12.00
CA VAL A 266 -0.97 -16.38 -12.20
C VAL A 266 -1.64 -17.74 -12.16
N LYS A 267 -1.27 -18.64 -13.08
CA LYS A 267 -1.70 -20.03 -13.08
C LYS A 267 -0.51 -20.91 -12.78
N LEU A 268 -0.49 -21.55 -11.61
CA LEU A 268 0.58 -22.46 -11.23
C LEU A 268 0.58 -23.73 -12.11
N LYS A 269 1.68 -24.48 -12.06
CA LYS A 269 1.94 -25.63 -12.95
C LYS A 269 0.98 -26.82 -12.74
N ASP A 270 0.33 -26.88 -11.59
CA ASP A 270 -0.75 -27.81 -11.25
C ASP A 270 -2.14 -27.32 -11.71
N GLY A 271 -2.23 -26.12 -12.27
CA GLY A 271 -3.45 -25.47 -12.72
C GLY A 271 -4.09 -24.51 -11.70
N ALA A 272 -3.55 -24.39 -10.48
CA ALA A 272 -4.11 -23.52 -9.46
C ALA A 272 -4.01 -22.04 -9.87
N LEU A 273 -5.15 -21.32 -9.85
CA LEU A 273 -5.21 -19.88 -10.11
C LEU A 273 -5.06 -19.11 -8.80
N LEU A 274 -4.09 -18.20 -8.76
CA LEU A 274 -3.84 -17.25 -7.68
C LEU A 274 -3.48 -15.88 -8.28
N ASN A 275 -3.52 -14.83 -7.48
CA ASN A 275 -3.30 -13.46 -7.92
C ASN A 275 -2.06 -12.84 -7.31
N ARG A 276 -1.52 -11.82 -7.99
CA ARG A 276 -0.41 -10.96 -7.54
C ARG A 276 -0.75 -9.49 -7.71
N TYR A 277 -0.06 -8.63 -6.97
CA TYR A 277 -0.12 -7.19 -7.22
C TYR A 277 0.64 -6.84 -8.50
N TRP A 278 0.07 -5.91 -9.26
CA TRP A 278 0.54 -5.45 -10.57
C TRP A 278 0.06 -4.01 -10.78
N ASP A 279 0.88 -3.19 -11.42
CA ASP A 279 0.52 -1.88 -11.98
C ASP A 279 0.74 -1.97 -13.48
N ASP A 280 -0.15 -1.38 -14.27
CA ASP A 280 -0.17 -1.53 -15.72
C ASP A 280 0.92 -0.69 -16.41
N ARG A 281 1.62 0.19 -15.68
CA ARG A 281 2.79 0.96 -16.13
C ARG A 281 4.13 0.46 -15.56
N ASP A 282 5.19 0.61 -16.35
CA ASP A 282 6.60 0.38 -16.01
C ASP A 282 7.47 1.64 -16.16
N ALA A 283 6.85 2.81 -15.94
CA ALA A 283 7.54 4.09 -15.77
C ALA A 283 7.65 4.43 -14.27
N PRO A 284 8.49 5.40 -13.85
CA PRO A 284 8.51 5.86 -12.46
C PRO A 284 7.11 6.27 -11.96
N ARG A 285 6.86 6.14 -10.66
CA ARG A 285 5.71 6.74 -9.97
C ARG A 285 5.70 8.25 -10.17
N THR A 286 4.54 8.84 -10.41
CA THR A 286 4.44 10.29 -10.69
C THR A 286 4.70 11.09 -9.40
N GLU A 287 4.16 10.57 -8.31
CA GLU A 287 4.22 11.04 -6.93
C GLU A 287 5.59 10.87 -6.23
N SER A 288 6.47 10.00 -6.76
CA SER A 288 7.80 9.66 -6.19
C SER A 288 8.88 9.48 -7.29
N TRP A 289 8.78 10.30 -8.35
CA TRP A 289 9.46 10.15 -9.64
C TRP A 289 10.98 9.97 -9.57
N LEU A 290 11.67 10.84 -8.84
CA LEU A 290 13.12 10.87 -8.74
C LEU A 290 13.66 9.80 -7.78
N ASP A 291 12.87 9.39 -6.79
CA ASP A 291 13.24 8.33 -5.85
C ASP A 291 13.15 6.96 -6.53
N ASP A 292 12.13 6.74 -7.38
CA ASP A 292 12.07 5.60 -8.31
C ASP A 292 13.24 5.61 -9.30
N VAL A 293 13.48 6.72 -10.01
CA VAL A 293 14.60 6.86 -10.97
C VAL A 293 15.95 6.62 -10.30
N THR A 294 16.14 7.09 -9.06
CA THR A 294 17.36 6.88 -8.28
C THR A 294 17.49 5.41 -7.87
N THR A 295 16.39 4.77 -7.46
CA THR A 295 16.36 3.35 -7.11
C THR A 295 16.74 2.46 -8.29
N ALA A 296 16.19 2.72 -9.47
CA ALA A 296 16.54 2.00 -10.70
C ALA A 296 17.99 2.27 -11.12
N LYS A 297 18.43 3.53 -11.13
CA LYS A 297 19.81 3.93 -11.47
C LYS A 297 20.87 3.27 -10.58
N ASN A 298 20.56 3.05 -9.31
CA ASN A 298 21.45 2.41 -8.35
C ASN A 298 21.52 0.87 -8.47
N ASN A 299 20.72 0.26 -9.36
CA ASN A 299 20.64 -1.19 -9.54
C ASN A 299 20.72 -1.57 -11.04
N PRO A 300 21.83 -1.23 -11.73
CA PRO A 300 21.94 -1.32 -13.20
C PRO A 300 21.92 -2.74 -13.77
N ASP A 301 22.10 -3.77 -12.94
CA ASP A 301 22.05 -5.18 -13.35
C ASP A 301 20.63 -5.69 -13.64
N ARG A 302 19.60 -4.83 -13.46
CA ARG A 302 18.21 -5.10 -13.85
C ARG A 302 17.69 -4.04 -14.83
N PRO A 303 16.78 -4.39 -15.76
CA PRO A 303 16.05 -3.40 -16.54
C PRO A 303 15.28 -2.44 -15.63
N ALA A 304 15.46 -1.13 -15.83
CA ALA A 304 14.81 -0.10 -15.02
C ALA A 304 13.27 -0.24 -15.03
N THR A 305 12.68 -0.66 -16.15
CA THR A 305 11.25 -0.94 -16.30
C THR A 305 10.74 -2.05 -15.38
N GLU A 306 11.53 -3.10 -15.12
CA GLU A 306 11.16 -4.11 -14.11
C GLU A 306 11.13 -3.50 -12.71
N ILE A 307 12.16 -2.72 -12.36
CA ILE A 307 12.23 -2.06 -11.05
C ILE A 307 11.03 -1.11 -10.87
N TYR A 308 10.71 -0.30 -11.88
CA TYR A 308 9.54 0.58 -11.84
C TYR A 308 8.21 -0.19 -11.71
N ARG A 309 8.05 -1.30 -12.45
CA ARG A 309 6.88 -2.20 -12.35
C ARG A 309 6.76 -2.81 -10.96
N ASP A 310 7.86 -3.26 -10.36
CA ASP A 310 7.89 -3.88 -9.03
C ASP A 310 7.70 -2.87 -7.88
N LEU A 311 8.22 -1.64 -8.02
CA LEU A 311 7.96 -0.51 -7.11
C LEU A 311 6.48 -0.12 -7.13
N ARG A 312 5.91 0.05 -8.33
CA ARG A 312 4.49 0.35 -8.51
C ARG A 312 3.58 -0.77 -8.01
N ALA A 313 3.94 -2.04 -8.24
CA ALA A 313 3.24 -3.19 -7.66
C ALA A 313 3.39 -3.24 -6.12
N GLY A 314 4.50 -2.73 -5.57
CA GLY A 314 4.66 -2.51 -4.12
C GLY A 314 3.64 -1.51 -3.58
N ALA A 315 3.43 -0.38 -4.25
CA ALA A 315 2.37 0.57 -3.92
C ALA A 315 0.96 -0.01 -4.15
N ALA A 316 0.77 -0.85 -5.18
CA ALA A 316 -0.47 -1.59 -5.40
C ALA A 316 -0.77 -2.63 -4.30
N SER A 317 0.26 -3.10 -3.57
CA SER A 317 0.09 -3.96 -2.40
C SER A 317 -0.26 -3.22 -1.11
N GLY A 318 -0.21 -1.87 -1.13
CA GLY A 318 -0.26 -1.05 0.08
C GLY A 318 0.94 -1.21 1.02
N TRP A 319 1.96 -2.00 0.65
CA TRP A 319 3.17 -2.25 1.45
C TRP A 319 4.42 -1.67 0.76
N ASP A 320 4.36 -0.39 0.37
CA ASP A 320 5.47 0.39 -0.19
C ASP A 320 6.31 1.07 0.90
N PHE A 321 7.47 0.56 1.32
CA PHE A 321 8.11 -0.69 0.91
C PHE A 321 8.37 -1.62 2.10
N SER A 322 8.64 -2.89 1.78
CA SER A 322 8.86 -3.97 2.74
C SER A 322 9.90 -4.95 2.22
N SER A 323 10.76 -5.44 3.11
CA SER A 323 11.66 -6.58 2.92
C SER A 323 10.94 -7.82 2.39
N ARG A 324 9.64 -7.95 2.68
CA ARG A 324 8.72 -8.96 2.13
C ARG A 324 8.87 -9.15 0.62
N TRP A 325 9.05 -8.06 -0.11
CA TRP A 325 9.11 -8.02 -1.58
C TRP A 325 10.54 -8.10 -2.15
N MET A 326 11.57 -8.08 -1.30
CA MET A 326 12.96 -7.85 -1.68
C MET A 326 13.80 -9.15 -1.62
N ASP A 327 14.85 -9.23 -2.43
CA ASP A 327 15.90 -10.27 -2.28
C ASP A 327 16.98 -9.86 -1.26
N ASN A 328 17.28 -8.55 -1.16
CA ASN A 328 18.14 -7.99 -0.13
C ASN A 328 17.34 -6.94 0.68
N PRO A 329 17.06 -7.19 1.98
CA PRO A 329 16.26 -6.28 2.81
C PRO A 329 16.86 -4.88 2.98
N GLN A 330 18.14 -4.67 2.64
CA GLN A 330 18.81 -3.36 2.76
C GLN A 330 18.95 -2.62 1.41
N GLN A 331 18.39 -3.14 0.30
CA GLN A 331 18.51 -2.55 -1.04
C GLN A 331 17.18 -2.57 -1.79
N LEU A 332 16.50 -1.43 -1.86
CA LEU A 332 15.15 -1.32 -2.43
C LEU A 332 15.05 -1.78 -3.89
N GLY A 333 16.04 -1.56 -4.75
CA GLY A 333 16.01 -2.03 -6.15
C GLY A 333 16.05 -3.57 -6.33
N SER A 334 16.26 -4.32 -5.24
CA SER A 334 16.05 -5.77 -5.21
C SER A 334 14.57 -6.17 -5.01
N ILE A 335 13.65 -5.20 -4.95
CA ILE A 335 12.20 -5.40 -4.94
C ILE A 335 11.73 -6.13 -6.19
N ARG A 336 10.93 -7.18 -6.02
CA ARG A 336 10.42 -8.02 -7.11
C ARG A 336 9.00 -8.50 -6.91
N THR A 337 8.14 -7.59 -6.44
CA THR A 337 6.74 -7.79 -6.05
C THR A 337 5.95 -8.61 -7.08
N THR A 338 6.13 -8.37 -8.38
CA THR A 338 5.41 -9.08 -9.45
C THR A 338 5.83 -10.54 -9.63
N THR A 339 6.87 -10.99 -8.93
CA THR A 339 7.34 -12.39 -8.92
C THR A 339 6.97 -13.14 -7.64
N ILE A 340 6.06 -12.57 -6.85
CA ILE A 340 5.60 -13.09 -5.56
C ILE A 340 4.07 -13.15 -5.58
N LEU A 341 3.49 -14.25 -5.10
CA LEU A 341 2.05 -14.43 -4.88
C LEU A 341 1.70 -14.07 -3.42
N PRO A 342 1.00 -12.96 -3.16
CA PRO A 342 0.75 -12.50 -1.80
C PRO A 342 -0.30 -13.35 -1.07
N VAL A 343 -0.03 -13.73 0.18
CA VAL A 343 -1.00 -14.43 1.03
C VAL A 343 -2.24 -13.59 1.34
N ASP A 344 -2.05 -12.29 1.57
CA ASP A 344 -3.10 -11.33 1.89
C ASP A 344 -4.03 -11.06 0.69
N LEU A 345 -3.48 -10.79 -0.50
CA LEU A 345 -4.28 -10.60 -1.71
C LEU A 345 -5.20 -11.81 -1.98
N ASN A 346 -4.66 -13.03 -1.86
CA ASN A 346 -5.43 -14.23 -2.13
C ASN A 346 -6.45 -14.54 -1.02
N ALA A 347 -6.20 -14.13 0.23
CA ALA A 347 -7.20 -14.15 1.29
C ALA A 347 -8.34 -13.13 1.03
N LEU A 348 -8.02 -11.91 0.61
CA LEU A 348 -9.01 -10.89 0.30
C LEU A 348 -9.89 -11.28 -0.90
N LEU A 349 -9.30 -11.87 -1.94
CA LEU A 349 -10.06 -12.40 -3.08
C LEU A 349 -10.90 -13.63 -2.73
N PHE A 350 -10.49 -14.45 -1.75
CA PHE A 350 -11.35 -15.49 -1.18
C PHE A 350 -12.59 -14.85 -0.51
N GLN A 351 -12.42 -13.77 0.26
CA GLN A 351 -13.60 -13.07 0.82
C GLN A 351 -14.49 -12.51 -0.30
N LEU A 352 -13.91 -11.87 -1.33
CA LEU A 352 -14.69 -11.36 -2.47
C LEU A 352 -15.50 -12.48 -3.16
N GLU A 353 -14.92 -13.66 -3.37
CA GLU A 353 -15.63 -14.85 -3.89
C GLU A 353 -16.75 -15.31 -2.95
N LYS A 354 -16.54 -15.29 -1.62
CA LYS A 354 -17.57 -15.63 -0.62
C LYS A 354 -18.71 -14.58 -0.57
N THR A 355 -18.39 -13.29 -0.64
CA THR A 355 -19.37 -12.20 -0.71
C THR A 355 -20.16 -12.28 -2.01
N LEU A 356 -19.50 -12.53 -3.15
CA LEU A 356 -20.15 -12.75 -4.46
C LEU A 356 -21.09 -13.96 -4.45
N ALA A 357 -20.71 -15.06 -3.78
CA ALA A 357 -21.59 -16.21 -3.60
C ALA A 357 -22.86 -15.86 -2.81
N ARG A 358 -22.71 -15.16 -1.67
CA ARG A 358 -23.84 -14.69 -0.85
C ARG A 358 -24.74 -13.70 -1.62
N ALA A 359 -24.16 -12.70 -2.26
CA ALA A 359 -24.87 -11.68 -3.02
C ALA A 359 -25.61 -12.27 -4.24
N SER A 360 -24.98 -13.20 -4.97
CA SER A 360 -25.65 -13.92 -6.07
C SER A 360 -26.85 -14.73 -5.57
N LYS A 361 -26.69 -15.43 -4.43
CA LYS A 361 -27.78 -16.18 -3.80
C LYS A 361 -28.93 -15.27 -3.34
N ALA A 362 -28.61 -14.10 -2.78
CA ALA A 362 -29.59 -13.09 -2.41
C ALA A 362 -30.37 -12.53 -3.62
N SER A 363 -29.71 -12.37 -4.77
CA SER A 363 -30.33 -12.02 -6.06
C SER A 363 -31.16 -13.15 -6.69
N GLY A 364 -31.16 -14.36 -6.11
CA GLY A 364 -31.82 -15.54 -6.68
C GLY A 364 -31.01 -16.27 -7.75
N ASP A 365 -29.79 -15.81 -8.08
CA ASP A 365 -28.89 -16.50 -9.00
C ASP A 365 -28.11 -17.61 -8.27
N ALA A 366 -28.77 -18.77 -8.16
CA ALA A 366 -28.18 -19.98 -7.61
C ALA A 366 -27.01 -20.54 -8.46
N ALA A 367 -26.94 -20.22 -9.75
CA ALA A 367 -25.88 -20.72 -10.64
C ALA A 367 -24.58 -19.96 -10.38
N SER A 368 -24.62 -18.62 -10.37
CA SER A 368 -23.47 -17.79 -9.98
C SER A 368 -23.09 -18.03 -8.52
N ALA A 369 -24.05 -18.20 -7.60
CA ALA A 369 -23.75 -18.55 -6.21
C ALA A 369 -22.93 -19.85 -6.09
N THR A 370 -23.33 -20.90 -6.81
CA THR A 370 -22.60 -22.18 -6.84
C THR A 370 -21.23 -22.05 -7.51
N ARG A 371 -21.12 -21.25 -8.59
CA ARG A 371 -19.84 -20.93 -9.24
C ARG A 371 -18.87 -20.26 -8.28
N TYR A 372 -19.30 -19.22 -7.57
CA TYR A 372 -18.43 -18.47 -6.66
C TYR A 372 -18.05 -19.28 -5.41
N GLU A 373 -18.95 -20.11 -4.85
CA GLU A 373 -18.55 -21.08 -3.81
C GLU A 373 -17.48 -22.06 -4.28
N SER A 374 -17.57 -22.54 -5.53
CA SER A 374 -16.57 -23.42 -6.12
C SER A 374 -15.23 -22.73 -6.33
N LEU A 375 -15.23 -21.45 -6.74
CA LEU A 375 -14.02 -20.64 -6.91
C LEU A 375 -13.35 -20.36 -5.56
N ALA A 376 -14.09 -19.92 -4.55
CA ALA A 376 -13.59 -19.75 -3.18
C ALA A 376 -13.00 -21.06 -2.63
N SER A 377 -13.66 -22.20 -2.84
CA SER A 377 -13.15 -23.52 -2.42
C SER A 377 -11.82 -23.88 -3.10
N GLN A 378 -11.70 -23.61 -4.41
CA GLN A 378 -10.46 -23.81 -5.16
C GLN A 378 -9.35 -22.88 -4.69
N ARG A 379 -9.65 -21.60 -4.43
CA ARG A 379 -8.68 -20.62 -3.91
C ARG A 379 -8.20 -21.00 -2.51
N GLN A 380 -9.10 -21.41 -1.62
CA GLN A 380 -8.76 -21.92 -0.28
C GLN A 380 -7.81 -23.12 -0.39
N GLN A 381 -8.10 -24.10 -1.25
CA GLN A 381 -7.21 -25.24 -1.48
C GLN A 381 -5.84 -24.81 -2.04
N ALA A 382 -5.82 -23.84 -2.97
CA ALA A 382 -4.58 -23.30 -3.53
C ALA A 382 -3.74 -22.55 -2.48
N MET A 383 -4.36 -21.74 -1.61
CA MET A 383 -3.69 -21.09 -0.47
C MET A 383 -3.14 -22.14 0.51
N GLU A 384 -3.93 -23.16 0.86
CA GLU A 384 -3.51 -24.22 1.79
C GLU A 384 -2.44 -25.16 1.22
N THR A 385 -2.21 -25.12 -0.10
CA THR A 385 -1.16 -25.88 -0.79
C THR A 385 0.11 -25.05 -1.02
N HIS A 386 -0.04 -23.80 -1.50
CA HIS A 386 1.07 -22.99 -2.03
C HIS A 386 1.46 -21.80 -1.15
N LEU A 387 0.63 -21.36 -0.20
CA LEU A 387 0.91 -20.20 0.66
C LEU A 387 1.15 -20.60 2.13
N TRP A 388 1.42 -21.88 2.40
CA TRP A 388 1.67 -22.42 3.74
C TRP A 388 3.09 -22.98 3.89
N ASN A 389 3.89 -22.35 4.75
CA ASN A 389 5.24 -22.82 5.03
C ASN A 389 5.21 -23.91 6.11
N ALA A 390 5.04 -25.16 5.68
CA ALA A 390 4.95 -26.33 6.58
C ALA A 390 6.20 -26.59 7.43
N LYS A 391 7.36 -26.07 7.04
CA LYS A 391 8.64 -26.15 7.78
C LYS A 391 8.62 -25.25 9.02
N HIS A 392 8.06 -24.04 8.89
CA HIS A 392 8.08 -23.02 9.94
C HIS A 392 6.74 -22.89 10.70
N GLY A 393 5.63 -23.33 10.12
CA GLY A 393 4.31 -23.33 10.77
C GLY A 393 3.52 -22.03 10.61
N TRP A 394 3.70 -21.30 9.52
CA TRP A 394 2.91 -20.10 9.21
C TRP A 394 2.60 -19.98 7.73
N TYR A 395 1.58 -19.18 7.39
CA TYR A 395 1.37 -18.76 6.01
C TYR A 395 2.44 -17.76 5.57
N ALA A 396 2.84 -17.83 4.31
CA ALA A 396 3.78 -16.91 3.68
C ALA A 396 3.56 -16.86 2.17
N ASP A 397 4.07 -15.81 1.53
CA ASP A 397 3.90 -15.59 0.09
C ASP A 397 4.65 -16.65 -0.74
N TYR A 398 4.16 -17.01 -1.94
CA TYR A 398 4.83 -17.95 -2.83
C TYR A 398 5.74 -17.25 -3.83
N ASP A 399 6.92 -17.80 -4.07
CA ASP A 399 7.99 -17.24 -4.87
C ASP A 399 8.02 -17.87 -6.26
N LEU A 400 7.64 -17.11 -7.30
CA LEU A 400 7.50 -17.62 -8.67
C LEU A 400 8.86 -17.91 -9.34
N LYS A 401 9.93 -17.23 -8.92
CA LYS A 401 11.29 -17.51 -9.42
C LYS A 401 11.79 -18.86 -8.91
N THR A 402 11.68 -19.11 -7.60
CA THR A 402 12.21 -20.32 -6.95
C THR A 402 11.21 -21.48 -6.87
N ASN A 403 9.93 -21.23 -7.20
CA ASN A 403 8.81 -22.18 -7.16
C ASN A 403 8.59 -22.77 -5.75
N LYS A 404 8.62 -21.92 -4.72
CA LYS A 404 8.56 -22.29 -3.29
C LYS A 404 7.80 -21.28 -2.46
N VAL A 405 7.21 -21.72 -1.35
CA VAL A 405 6.75 -20.81 -0.28
C VAL A 405 7.97 -20.06 0.30
N ARG A 406 7.85 -18.75 0.55
CA ARG A 406 8.90 -17.95 1.21
C ARG A 406 9.00 -18.33 2.69
N ASP A 407 10.18 -18.14 3.27
CA ASP A 407 10.46 -18.47 4.67
C ASP A 407 10.13 -17.32 5.65
N GLN A 408 9.95 -16.09 5.16
CA GLN A 408 9.75 -14.92 6.01
C GLN A 408 8.36 -14.88 6.66
N LEU A 409 8.32 -14.61 7.96
CA LEU A 409 7.09 -14.29 8.69
C LEU A 409 6.80 -12.78 8.58
N THR A 410 5.59 -12.44 8.15
CA THR A 410 5.04 -11.08 8.16
C THR A 410 3.62 -11.11 8.74
N ALA A 411 3.08 -9.95 9.12
CA ALA A 411 1.69 -9.83 9.58
C ALA A 411 0.66 -10.27 8.52
N ALA A 412 1.03 -10.34 7.23
CA ALA A 412 0.16 -10.86 6.18
C ALA A 412 -0.27 -12.32 6.43
N ALA A 413 0.52 -13.09 7.19
CA ALA A 413 0.20 -14.46 7.60
C ALA A 413 -1.10 -14.60 8.41
N LEU A 414 -1.66 -13.50 8.92
CA LEU A 414 -2.93 -13.47 9.67
C LEU A 414 -4.17 -13.24 8.78
N TYR A 415 -4.01 -12.81 7.53
CA TYR A 415 -5.15 -12.61 6.61
C TYR A 415 -5.97 -13.89 6.36
N PRO A 416 -5.39 -15.10 6.20
CA PRO A 416 -6.16 -16.35 6.09
C PRO A 416 -7.04 -16.66 7.31
N LEU A 417 -6.68 -16.17 8.51
CA LEU A 417 -7.50 -16.29 9.72
C LEU A 417 -8.60 -15.20 9.74
N TYR A 418 -8.26 -13.98 9.33
CA TYR A 418 -9.20 -12.86 9.23
C TYR A 418 -10.38 -13.19 8.30
N VAL A 419 -10.12 -13.81 7.14
CA VAL A 419 -11.16 -14.19 6.16
C VAL A 419 -11.75 -15.60 6.41
N LYS A 420 -11.37 -16.29 7.49
CA LYS A 420 -11.83 -17.66 7.82
C LYS A 420 -11.50 -18.73 6.76
N ALA A 421 -10.42 -18.55 6.01
CA ALA A 421 -9.93 -19.53 5.02
C ALA A 421 -8.99 -20.59 5.64
N ALA A 422 -8.35 -20.31 6.77
CA ALA A 422 -7.37 -21.21 7.38
C ALA A 422 -7.99 -22.47 8.02
N ALA A 423 -7.30 -23.61 7.93
CA ALA A 423 -7.55 -24.74 8.83
C ALA A 423 -7.24 -24.40 10.30
N GLN A 424 -7.99 -25.00 11.23
CA GLN A 424 -7.88 -24.73 12.68
C GLN A 424 -6.46 -24.96 13.22
N ASP A 425 -5.78 -26.05 12.83
CA ASP A 425 -4.42 -26.36 13.30
C ASP A 425 -3.37 -25.35 12.78
N ARG A 426 -3.63 -24.78 11.59
CA ARG A 426 -2.79 -23.74 10.98
C ARG A 426 -3.01 -22.40 11.66
N ALA A 427 -4.25 -22.06 12.01
CA ALA A 427 -4.57 -20.88 12.79
C ALA A 427 -3.93 -20.91 14.19
N GLU A 428 -3.93 -22.06 14.86
CA GLU A 428 -3.24 -22.26 16.15
C GLU A 428 -1.73 -22.06 16.04
N LYS A 429 -1.09 -22.58 14.97
CA LYS A 429 0.34 -22.39 14.72
C LYS A 429 0.69 -20.93 14.38
N VAL A 430 -0.15 -20.26 13.58
CA VAL A 430 0.01 -18.82 13.27
C VAL A 430 -0.17 -17.96 14.51
N ALA A 431 -1.09 -18.30 15.42
CA ALA A 431 -1.24 -17.64 16.70
C ALA A 431 0.01 -17.83 17.59
N ALA A 432 0.56 -19.05 17.65
CA ALA A 432 1.81 -19.31 18.36
C ALA A 432 3.00 -18.51 17.76
N ALA A 433 3.14 -18.48 16.43
CA ALA A 433 4.16 -17.69 15.74
C ALA A 433 3.99 -16.18 15.98
N THR A 434 2.75 -15.68 15.95
CA THR A 434 2.40 -14.27 16.25
C THR A 434 2.80 -13.90 17.67
N ARG A 435 2.42 -14.72 18.67
CA ARG A 435 2.78 -14.53 20.08
C ARG A 435 4.29 -14.56 20.32
N ALA A 436 5.02 -15.43 19.62
CA ALA A 436 6.46 -15.61 19.80
C ALA A 436 7.31 -14.54 19.09
N GLN A 437 6.91 -14.13 17.88
CA GLN A 437 7.78 -13.35 16.98
C GLN A 437 7.25 -11.95 16.65
N LEU A 438 5.95 -11.80 16.35
CA LEU A 438 5.40 -10.52 15.89
C LEU A 438 4.94 -9.63 17.05
N LEU A 439 4.38 -10.18 18.12
CA LEU A 439 3.90 -9.42 19.27
C LEU A 439 5.07 -8.76 20.04
N LYS A 440 4.93 -7.47 20.33
CA LYS A 440 5.90 -6.61 21.05
C LYS A 440 5.16 -5.76 22.11
N PRO A 441 5.82 -4.87 22.87
CA PRO A 441 5.14 -4.10 23.92
C PRO A 441 4.01 -3.18 23.44
N GLY A 442 4.08 -2.64 22.22
CA GLY A 442 3.13 -1.65 21.69
C GLY A 442 2.25 -2.11 20.52
N GLY A 443 2.10 -3.42 20.29
CA GLY A 443 1.32 -4.00 19.19
C GLY A 443 2.01 -5.22 18.55
N ILE A 444 1.61 -5.57 17.32
CA ILE A 444 2.35 -6.51 16.46
C ILE A 444 3.19 -5.77 15.41
N LEU A 445 4.38 -6.32 15.14
CA LEU A 445 5.25 -5.90 14.06
C LEU A 445 4.68 -6.25 12.68
N THR A 446 5.04 -5.44 11.70
CA THR A 446 4.78 -5.71 10.27
C THR A 446 5.53 -6.94 9.76
N THR A 447 6.83 -7.05 10.11
CA THR A 447 7.71 -8.18 9.79
C THR A 447 8.70 -8.41 10.95
N THR A 448 9.50 -9.47 10.89
CA THR A 448 10.62 -9.70 11.83
C THR A 448 11.95 -9.04 11.41
N VAL A 449 11.94 -8.21 10.35
CA VAL A 449 13.15 -7.64 9.71
C VAL A 449 13.15 -6.13 9.84
N ASN A 450 14.29 -5.53 10.20
CA ASN A 450 14.49 -4.07 10.12
C ASN A 450 15.32 -3.73 8.87
N SER A 451 14.72 -2.94 7.97
CA SER A 451 15.21 -2.59 6.64
C SER A 451 15.39 -1.09 6.41
N GLY A 452 14.98 -0.26 7.37
CA GLY A 452 14.73 1.17 7.16
C GLY A 452 13.51 1.50 6.28
N GLN A 453 12.82 0.50 5.71
CA GLN A 453 11.55 0.68 5.01
C GLN A 453 10.39 0.70 5.99
N GLN A 454 9.25 1.29 5.60
CA GLN A 454 8.16 1.55 6.53
C GLN A 454 7.27 0.34 6.82
N TRP A 455 7.13 -0.62 5.91
CA TRP A 455 6.35 -1.86 6.14
C TRP A 455 7.25 -3.00 6.66
N ASP A 456 7.98 -2.71 7.73
CA ASP A 456 8.97 -3.59 8.38
C ASP A 456 9.10 -3.27 9.88
N ALA A 457 9.92 -4.02 10.62
CA ALA A 457 10.25 -3.69 12.01
C ALA A 457 11.06 -2.38 12.10
N PRO A 458 10.82 -1.52 13.11
CA PRO A 458 10.02 -1.75 14.32
C PRO A 458 8.53 -1.35 14.19
N ASN A 459 8.05 -1.00 12.99
CA ASN A 459 6.71 -0.46 12.81
C ASN A 459 5.61 -1.52 12.95
N GLY A 460 4.49 -1.09 13.53
CA GLY A 460 3.18 -1.72 13.43
C GLY A 460 2.15 -0.70 12.92
N TRP A 461 1.27 -1.15 12.04
CA TRP A 461 0.24 -0.34 11.38
C TRP A 461 -1.14 -0.78 11.81
N ALA A 462 -2.04 0.18 12.07
CA ALA A 462 -3.42 -0.03 12.50
C ALA A 462 -4.19 -1.14 11.74
N PRO A 463 -4.22 -1.19 10.39
CA PRO A 463 -4.94 -2.24 9.65
C PRO A 463 -4.47 -3.65 10.01
N LEU A 464 -3.16 -3.83 10.19
CA LEU A 464 -2.57 -5.12 10.53
C LEU A 464 -2.92 -5.56 11.96
N GLN A 465 -3.09 -4.61 12.89
CA GLN A 465 -3.55 -4.92 14.25
C GLN A 465 -5.00 -5.39 14.24
N TRP A 466 -5.87 -4.77 13.43
CA TRP A 466 -7.28 -5.17 13.32
C TRP A 466 -7.43 -6.54 12.66
N VAL A 467 -6.75 -6.77 11.53
CA VAL A 467 -6.70 -8.08 10.84
C VAL A 467 -6.17 -9.17 11.79
N ALA A 468 -5.15 -8.87 12.60
CA ALA A 468 -4.63 -9.77 13.62
C ALA A 468 -5.67 -10.08 14.70
N THR A 469 -6.26 -9.06 15.32
CA THR A 469 -7.27 -9.22 16.39
C THR A 469 -8.47 -10.02 15.90
N GLU A 470 -9.10 -9.65 14.79
CA GLU A 470 -10.28 -10.33 14.27
C GLU A 470 -9.95 -11.75 13.77
N GLY A 471 -8.82 -11.94 13.09
CA GLY A 471 -8.37 -13.27 12.69
C GLY A 471 -8.13 -14.21 13.87
N LEU A 472 -7.55 -13.70 14.96
CA LEU A 472 -7.37 -14.47 16.18
C LEU A 472 -8.69 -14.75 16.91
N MET A 473 -9.61 -13.77 16.96
CA MET A 473 -10.96 -13.95 17.52
C MET A 473 -11.77 -15.01 16.77
N ASN A 474 -11.71 -15.01 15.43
CA ASN A 474 -12.37 -15.97 14.55
C ASN A 474 -12.01 -17.44 14.86
N TYR A 475 -10.80 -17.70 15.35
CA TYR A 475 -10.27 -19.03 15.67
C TYR A 475 -10.12 -19.29 17.18
N GLY A 476 -10.83 -18.50 18.00
CA GLY A 476 -10.91 -18.69 19.45
C GLY A 476 -9.67 -18.24 20.25
N GLN A 477 -8.69 -17.62 19.61
CA GLN A 477 -7.41 -17.19 20.20
C GLN A 477 -7.54 -15.87 20.99
N LYS A 478 -8.63 -15.74 21.77
CA LYS A 478 -9.12 -14.50 22.40
C LYS A 478 -8.06 -13.81 23.27
N ASP A 479 -7.31 -14.57 24.06
CA ASP A 479 -6.27 -14.02 24.93
C ASP A 479 -5.20 -13.28 24.13
N LEU A 480 -4.80 -13.85 22.97
CA LEU A 480 -3.81 -13.24 22.09
C LEU A 480 -4.39 -12.05 21.33
N ALA A 481 -5.62 -12.16 20.82
CA ALA A 481 -6.33 -11.05 20.18
C ALA A 481 -6.39 -9.82 21.10
N MET A 482 -6.79 -10.04 22.37
CA MET A 482 -6.86 -8.97 23.35
C MET A 482 -5.49 -8.49 23.85
N ASP A 483 -4.43 -9.29 23.70
CA ASP A 483 -3.04 -8.84 23.86
C ASP A 483 -2.61 -7.88 22.74
N VAL A 484 -2.98 -8.15 21.48
CA VAL A 484 -2.75 -7.23 20.36
C VAL A 484 -3.51 -5.92 20.57
N THR A 485 -4.83 -6.03 20.79
CA THR A 485 -5.74 -4.90 21.04
C THR A 485 -5.25 -3.99 22.17
N TRP A 486 -4.97 -4.57 23.36
CA TRP A 486 -4.51 -3.80 24.52
C TRP A 486 -3.20 -3.07 24.24
N ARG A 487 -2.19 -3.77 23.72
CA ARG A 487 -0.85 -3.20 23.54
C ARG A 487 -0.80 -2.11 22.47
N PHE A 488 -1.54 -2.27 21.37
CA PHE A 488 -1.65 -1.23 20.37
C PHE A 488 -2.39 0.00 20.90
N LEU A 489 -3.52 -0.19 21.60
CA LEU A 489 -4.23 0.89 22.27
C LEU A 489 -3.35 1.65 23.27
N THR A 490 -2.57 0.96 24.12
CA THR A 490 -1.61 1.62 25.02
C THR A 490 -0.60 2.46 24.24
N ASN A 491 -0.13 2.00 23.08
CA ASN A 491 0.79 2.75 22.22
C ASN A 491 0.15 4.01 21.62
N VAL A 492 -1.08 3.89 21.11
CA VAL A 492 -1.88 5.02 20.61
C VAL A 492 -2.12 6.05 21.71
N GLN A 493 -2.63 5.63 22.87
CA GLN A 493 -2.91 6.54 24.00
C GLN A 493 -1.63 7.21 24.54
N HIS A 494 -0.52 6.49 24.71
CA HIS A 494 0.74 7.09 25.16
C HIS A 494 1.27 8.12 24.15
N THR A 495 1.01 7.92 22.85
CA THR A 495 1.41 8.86 21.80
C THR A 495 0.49 10.08 21.82
N TYR A 496 -0.83 9.87 21.89
CA TYR A 496 -1.82 10.94 22.01
C TYR A 496 -1.58 11.81 23.26
N ASN A 497 -1.33 11.19 24.42
CA ASN A 497 -1.04 11.90 25.66
C ASN A 497 0.19 12.83 25.55
N ARG A 498 1.20 12.51 24.72
CA ARG A 498 2.41 13.32 24.54
C ARG A 498 2.34 14.31 23.38
N GLU A 499 1.79 13.87 22.24
CA GLU A 499 1.82 14.60 20.96
C GLU A 499 0.48 15.29 20.63
N GLN A 500 -0.60 14.93 21.33
CA GLN A 500 -1.98 15.44 21.13
C GLN A 500 -2.53 15.18 19.71
N LYS A 501 -2.14 14.04 19.12
CA LYS A 501 -2.57 13.56 17.80
C LYS A 501 -2.46 12.04 17.66
N LEU A 502 -3.14 11.46 16.67
CA LEU A 502 -2.86 10.13 16.15
C LEU A 502 -2.03 10.22 14.85
N VAL A 503 -1.33 9.12 14.55
CA VAL A 503 -0.39 9.05 13.43
C VAL A 503 -0.60 7.78 12.59
N GLU A 504 -0.04 7.82 11.38
CA GLU A 504 -0.09 6.77 10.36
C GLU A 504 0.37 5.37 10.84
N LYS A 505 1.49 5.30 11.57
CA LYS A 505 2.17 4.07 12.00
C LYS A 505 2.90 4.28 13.32
N TYR A 506 3.15 3.21 14.08
CA TYR A 506 3.73 3.26 15.43
C TYR A 506 4.95 2.36 15.55
N ASP A 507 5.96 2.78 16.30
CA ASP A 507 7.00 1.85 16.77
C ASP A 507 6.40 0.97 17.87
N VAL A 508 6.32 -0.34 17.65
CA VAL A 508 5.72 -1.29 18.60
C VAL A 508 6.74 -1.96 19.52
N SER A 509 8.03 -1.66 19.39
CA SER A 509 9.08 -2.13 20.31
C SER A 509 8.96 -1.50 21.69
N SER A 510 8.36 -0.30 21.77
CA SER A 510 8.01 0.41 23.01
C SER A 510 6.55 0.89 22.96
N THR A 511 6.22 2.01 23.63
CA THR A 511 4.91 2.68 23.51
C THR A 511 5.08 4.19 23.57
N GLY A 512 4.20 4.93 22.90
CA GLY A 512 4.22 6.40 22.91
C GLY A 512 5.07 7.01 21.80
N THR A 513 5.36 6.28 20.73
CA THR A 513 6.18 6.76 19.61
C THR A 513 5.59 6.33 18.28
N GLY A 514 5.33 7.32 17.41
CA GLY A 514 5.09 7.07 15.99
C GLY A 514 6.29 6.38 15.33
N GLY A 515 6.01 5.62 14.28
CA GLY A 515 7.01 4.90 13.49
C GLY A 515 7.73 5.79 12.48
N GLY A 516 8.58 5.18 11.65
CA GLY A 516 9.39 5.90 10.67
C GLY A 516 9.80 5.04 9.47
N GLY A 517 10.88 5.44 8.79
CA GLY A 517 11.36 4.77 7.57
C GLY A 517 10.51 5.05 6.33
N GLY A 518 10.89 4.45 5.19
CA GLY A 518 10.29 4.72 3.89
C GLY A 518 10.75 6.05 3.26
N GLU A 519 10.01 6.54 2.26
CA GLU A 519 10.40 7.68 1.42
C GLU A 519 9.84 9.04 1.86
N TYR A 520 8.89 9.08 2.81
CA TYR A 520 8.27 10.31 3.29
C TYR A 520 8.15 10.34 4.84
N PRO A 521 8.13 11.52 5.49
CA PRO A 521 7.99 11.63 6.94
C PRO A 521 6.68 11.04 7.47
N LEU A 522 6.65 10.65 8.74
CA LEU A 522 5.42 10.20 9.42
C LEU A 522 4.24 11.18 9.21
N GLN A 523 3.07 10.67 8.84
CA GLN A 523 1.88 11.49 8.62
C GLN A 523 0.96 11.55 9.85
N ASP A 524 0.34 12.73 10.03
CA ASP A 524 -0.59 13.05 11.11
C ASP A 524 -2.04 12.91 10.66
N GLY A 525 -2.90 12.36 11.52
CA GLY A 525 -4.33 12.17 11.25
C GLY A 525 -4.96 11.17 12.22
N PHE A 526 -5.08 9.88 11.90
CA PHE A 526 -4.91 9.24 10.58
C PHE A 526 -6.04 8.21 10.39
N GLY A 527 -6.71 8.25 9.23
CA GLY A 527 -7.98 7.55 8.97
C GLY A 527 -8.10 6.13 9.56
N TRP A 528 -7.20 5.21 9.18
CA TRP A 528 -7.23 3.83 9.70
C TRP A 528 -6.89 3.71 11.19
N THR A 529 -6.10 4.63 11.76
CA THR A 529 -5.65 4.55 13.15
C THR A 529 -6.80 4.99 14.03
N ASN A 530 -7.45 6.08 13.63
CA ASN A 530 -8.64 6.62 14.25
C ASN A 530 -9.75 5.55 14.27
N GLY A 531 -10.02 4.91 13.12
CA GLY A 531 -11.09 3.92 13.04
C GLY A 531 -10.81 2.60 13.75
N VAL A 532 -9.59 2.05 13.63
CA VAL A 532 -9.20 0.85 14.40
C VAL A 532 -9.13 1.14 15.90
N THR A 533 -8.75 2.35 16.31
CA THR A 533 -8.73 2.74 17.74
C THR A 533 -10.13 2.71 18.34
N LEU A 534 -11.16 3.22 17.65
CA LEU A 534 -12.55 3.09 18.12
C LEU A 534 -12.97 1.62 18.25
N LYS A 535 -12.83 0.83 17.17
CA LYS A 535 -13.11 -0.62 17.19
C LYS A 535 -12.43 -1.35 18.35
N MET A 536 -11.18 -0.99 18.63
CA MET A 536 -10.39 -1.60 19.70
C MET A 536 -10.80 -1.13 21.09
N LEU A 537 -11.14 0.15 21.29
CA LEU A 537 -11.67 0.66 22.57
C LEU A 537 -12.98 -0.05 22.94
N ASP A 538 -13.90 -0.20 21.98
CA ASP A 538 -15.19 -0.83 22.21
C ASP A 538 -15.10 -2.35 22.39
N LEU A 539 -14.15 -3.00 21.71
CA LEU A 539 -13.77 -4.39 21.99
C LEU A 539 -13.12 -4.57 23.38
N LEU A 540 -12.41 -3.56 23.89
CA LEU A 540 -11.72 -3.62 25.19
C LEU A 540 -12.67 -3.36 26.38
N CYS A 541 -13.61 -2.43 26.22
CA CYS A 541 -14.45 -1.90 27.30
C CYS A 541 -15.91 -2.37 27.23
N GLY A 542 -16.38 -2.78 26.05
CA GLY A 542 -17.76 -3.20 25.79
C GLY A 542 -18.69 -2.02 25.47
N THR A 543 -19.60 -2.23 24.52
CA THR A 543 -20.49 -1.18 23.99
C THR A 543 -21.57 -0.68 24.96
N GLU A 544 -21.84 -1.40 26.06
CA GLU A 544 -22.70 -0.89 27.15
C GLU A 544 -22.04 0.23 27.96
N LYS A 545 -20.71 0.24 28.01
CA LYS A 545 -19.87 1.20 28.78
C LYS A 545 -18.58 1.51 28.01
N PRO A 546 -18.69 2.14 26.83
CA PRO A 546 -17.54 2.46 26.01
C PRO A 546 -16.57 3.35 26.78
N CYS A 547 -15.27 3.15 26.57
CA CYS A 547 -14.24 4.00 27.15
C CYS A 547 -13.81 5.09 26.15
N ASN A 548 -13.63 6.31 26.68
CA ASN A 548 -13.19 7.47 25.91
C ASN A 548 -11.67 7.54 25.77
N ASP A 549 -10.95 7.04 26.78
CA ASP A 549 -9.51 6.83 26.80
C ASP A 549 -9.22 5.38 27.21
N VAL A 550 -8.04 4.89 26.85
CA VAL A 550 -7.55 3.55 27.23
C VAL A 550 -7.38 3.48 28.76
N PRO A 551 -8.03 2.53 29.45
CA PRO A 551 -7.92 2.39 30.90
C PRO A 551 -6.47 2.20 31.38
N GLN A 552 -6.19 2.56 32.64
CA GLN A 552 -4.85 2.38 33.25
C GLN A 552 -4.51 0.91 33.54
N THR A 553 -5.51 0.03 33.63
CA THR A 553 -5.35 -1.42 33.81
C THR A 553 -6.33 -2.15 32.90
N ARG A 554 -5.93 -3.33 32.38
CA ARG A 554 -6.73 -4.05 31.39
C ARG A 554 -8.02 -4.61 32.00
N PRO A 555 -9.21 -4.26 31.48
CA PRO A 555 -10.46 -4.89 31.88
C PRO A 555 -10.37 -6.42 31.78
N GLY A 556 -10.89 -7.12 32.78
CA GLY A 556 -10.90 -8.58 32.84
C GLY A 556 -9.56 -9.27 33.14
N SER A 557 -8.42 -8.56 33.20
CA SER A 557 -7.20 -9.18 33.72
C SER A 557 -7.31 -9.37 35.23
N ALA A 558 -7.43 -10.62 35.69
CA ALA A 558 -7.41 -10.93 37.11
C ALA A 558 -6.05 -10.51 37.71
N SER A 559 -6.06 -9.52 38.59
CA SER A 559 -4.87 -9.10 39.29
C SER A 559 -4.39 -10.23 40.21
N ALA A 560 -3.19 -10.73 39.96
CA ALA A 560 -2.46 -11.46 40.98
C ALA A 560 -2.34 -10.54 42.21
N PRO A 561 -2.67 -11.00 43.43
CA PRO A 561 -2.83 -10.12 44.57
C PRO A 561 -1.50 -9.41 44.89
N GLN A 562 -1.50 -8.08 44.77
CA GLN A 562 -0.40 -7.27 45.28
C GLN A 562 -0.29 -7.51 46.79
N GLN A 563 0.89 -7.87 47.26
CA GLN A 563 1.15 -7.90 48.69
C GLN A 563 1.24 -6.46 49.21
N ASP A 564 0.29 -6.06 50.05
CA ASP A 564 0.26 -4.78 50.74
C ASP A 564 1.53 -4.59 51.60
N ASN A 565 2.55 -3.94 51.05
CA ASN A 565 3.76 -3.58 51.81
C ASN A 565 3.62 -2.15 52.33
N LYS A 566 2.89 -2.03 53.45
CA LYS A 566 2.43 -0.77 54.03
C LYS A 566 3.59 0.06 54.59
N MET A 567 3.80 1.27 54.07
CA MET A 567 4.84 2.18 54.59
C MET A 567 4.64 2.51 56.07
N LEU A 568 5.74 2.53 56.82
CA LEU A 568 5.90 3.25 58.08
C LEU A 568 7.25 3.98 58.09
N SER A 569 7.25 5.23 58.55
CA SER A 569 8.35 6.18 58.38
C SER A 569 9.15 6.43 59.67
N LYS A 570 10.49 6.46 59.56
CA LYS A 570 11.52 7.38 60.16
C LYS A 570 11.31 7.99 61.58
N PRO A 571 12.36 8.37 62.35
CA PRO A 571 13.78 8.59 61.94
C PRO A 571 14.88 8.10 62.93
N ALA A 572 16.13 8.46 62.61
CA ALA A 572 17.23 8.86 63.51
C ALA A 572 18.04 7.83 64.35
N ALA A 573 19.24 7.52 63.83
CA ALA A 573 20.57 7.81 64.43
C ALA A 573 21.14 7.06 65.67
N GLN A 574 22.48 6.96 65.64
CA GLN A 574 23.48 6.78 66.71
C GLN A 574 23.88 5.38 67.25
N ASN A 575 25.21 5.19 67.20
CA ASN A 575 26.13 4.50 68.14
C ASN A 575 26.40 2.98 68.05
N THR A 576 27.70 2.70 68.24
CA THR A 576 28.41 1.40 68.35
C THR A 576 28.13 0.69 69.68
N PRO A 577 28.33 -0.65 69.75
CA PRO A 577 29.61 -1.21 70.23
C PRO A 577 30.27 -2.12 69.16
N ALA A 578 31.60 -2.24 69.01
CA ALA A 578 32.72 -2.56 69.94
C ALA A 578 33.10 -4.06 69.91
N GLU A 579 34.40 -4.34 70.05
CA GLU A 579 35.06 -5.63 69.77
C GLU A 579 35.17 -6.53 71.01
N ALA A 580 35.37 -7.86 70.81
CA ALA A 580 36.52 -8.62 71.34
C ALA A 580 36.39 -10.15 71.11
N GLU A 581 37.46 -10.77 70.61
CA GLU A 581 38.14 -12.02 71.07
C GLU A 581 37.34 -13.33 71.39
N THR A 582 37.88 -14.56 71.32
CA THR A 582 39.28 -15.03 71.12
C THR A 582 39.38 -16.44 70.46
N ALA A 583 40.55 -16.70 69.86
CA ALA A 583 41.32 -17.97 69.86
C ALA A 583 40.90 -19.23 69.03
N ALA A 584 41.95 -19.91 68.53
CA ALA A 584 41.99 -21.29 68.00
C ALA A 584 42.80 -22.19 68.99
N PRO A 585 43.28 -23.46 68.74
CA PRO A 585 43.91 -23.98 67.49
C PRO A 585 43.82 -25.51 67.13
N ALA A 586 44.02 -25.82 65.83
CA ALA A 586 44.70 -27.01 65.24
C ALA A 586 44.26 -28.47 65.61
N LYS A 587 44.64 -29.59 64.94
CA LYS A 587 45.71 -29.95 63.96
C LYS A 587 45.29 -31.10 63.00
N ALA A 588 45.92 -31.14 61.80
CA ALA A 588 46.36 -32.33 61.02
C ALA A 588 45.29 -33.32 60.43
N GLU A 589 45.55 -34.14 59.38
CA GLU A 589 46.77 -34.38 58.57
C GLU A 589 46.51 -34.96 57.14
N SER A 590 47.45 -34.72 56.20
CA SER A 590 47.74 -35.50 54.95
C SER A 590 46.68 -35.59 53.81
N ALA A 591 47.00 -35.84 52.52
CA ALA A 591 48.20 -35.56 51.70
C ALA A 591 47.87 -35.70 50.17
N ALA A 592 48.70 -35.14 49.28
CA ALA A 592 48.61 -35.28 47.80
C ALA A 592 49.74 -36.21 47.24
N PRO A 593 49.87 -36.45 45.91
CA PRO A 593 50.65 -35.52 45.03
C PRO A 593 50.22 -35.45 43.52
N GLN A 594 50.29 -34.28 42.85
CA GLN A 594 51.26 -33.82 41.81
C GLN A 594 51.20 -34.50 40.40
N GLN A 595 51.54 -33.87 39.25
CA GLN A 595 51.91 -32.49 38.81
C GLN A 595 51.59 -32.37 37.28
N ASN A 596 51.82 -31.31 36.48
CA ASN A 596 52.59 -30.05 36.59
C ASN A 596 51.73 -28.84 36.11
N GLY A 597 52.12 -27.72 35.47
CA GLY A 597 53.34 -27.23 34.77
C GLY A 597 53.32 -27.59 33.26
N LYS A 598 53.66 -26.74 32.28
CA LYS A 598 54.16 -25.34 32.12
C LYS A 598 53.65 -24.85 30.71
N MET A 599 53.65 -23.60 30.21
CA MET A 599 53.97 -22.17 30.53
C MET A 599 53.26 -21.36 29.38
N LEU A 600 53.09 -20.03 29.25
CA LEU A 600 53.43 -18.70 29.83
C LEU A 600 52.30 -17.73 29.32
N SER A 601 52.17 -16.40 29.48
CA SER A 601 52.92 -15.28 30.10
C SER A 601 51.91 -14.25 30.73
N LYS A 602 52.17 -12.93 30.66
CA LYS A 602 51.37 -11.75 31.12
C LYS A 602 52.04 -10.43 30.64
N PRO A 603 51.58 -9.17 30.90
CA PRO A 603 50.50 -8.69 31.82
C PRO A 603 49.51 -7.58 31.32
N ALA A 604 48.41 -7.38 32.09
CA ALA A 604 47.74 -6.11 32.53
C ALA A 604 47.36 -4.97 31.54
N ALA A 605 46.37 -4.07 31.77
CA ALA A 605 45.34 -3.80 32.81
C ALA A 605 44.11 -3.13 32.11
N GLN A 606 42.84 -3.23 32.57
CA GLN A 606 42.14 -2.39 33.58
C GLN A 606 42.40 -0.86 33.45
N ASN A 607 41.41 0.05 33.43
CA ASN A 607 40.03 0.00 33.97
C ASN A 607 38.98 0.90 33.23
N THR A 608 37.73 0.84 33.74
CA THR A 608 36.42 1.47 33.42
C THR A 608 36.30 2.94 32.93
N PRO A 609 35.12 3.34 32.37
CA PRO A 609 34.88 4.64 31.72
C PRO A 609 34.42 5.77 32.67
N ALA A 610 34.27 6.98 32.13
CA ALA A 610 33.66 8.15 32.77
C ALA A 610 32.69 8.88 31.81
N GLU A 611 31.74 9.63 32.37
CA GLU A 611 30.71 10.41 31.67
C GLU A 611 31.24 11.78 31.22
N ALA A 612 30.58 12.41 30.24
CA ALA A 612 30.75 13.83 29.89
C ALA A 612 29.47 14.41 29.28
N GLU A 613 29.22 15.70 29.53
CA GLU A 613 27.95 16.38 29.28
C GLU A 613 27.82 17.05 27.90
N THR A 614 26.65 17.65 27.67
CA THR A 614 26.25 18.46 26.51
C THR A 614 27.19 19.62 26.19
N ALA A 615 27.43 19.85 24.89
CA ALA A 615 27.62 21.20 24.33
C ALA A 615 27.28 21.22 22.84
N ALA A 616 26.67 22.32 22.37
CA ALA A 616 26.56 22.65 20.95
C ALA A 616 27.54 23.79 20.62
N PRO A 617 27.98 23.90 19.35
CA PRO A 617 28.33 25.20 18.78
C PRO A 617 27.55 25.49 17.49
N ALA A 618 27.65 26.74 17.03
CA ALA A 618 26.79 27.31 16.00
C ALA A 618 27.48 27.47 14.62
N LYS A 619 26.67 27.94 13.66
CA LYS A 619 26.99 28.60 12.37
C LYS A 619 28.46 28.83 12.03
N ALA A 620 28.83 28.48 10.80
CA ALA A 620 29.89 29.13 10.02
C ALA A 620 29.30 29.67 8.71
N GLU A 621 29.82 30.80 8.22
CA GLU A 621 29.38 31.45 6.99
C GLU A 621 30.26 31.08 5.77
N SER A 622 30.01 31.73 4.64
CA SER A 622 30.50 31.37 3.30
C SER A 622 32.01 31.57 3.08
N ALA A 623 32.55 30.73 2.19
CA ALA A 623 33.76 31.00 1.42
C ALA A 623 33.56 30.50 -0.02
N ALA A 624 34.04 31.25 -1.01
CA ALA A 624 33.94 30.89 -2.42
C ALA A 624 35.08 29.94 -2.85
N PRO A 625 34.89 29.07 -3.86
CA PRO A 625 35.91 28.14 -4.33
C PRO A 625 37.00 28.84 -5.18
N ALA A 626 38.23 28.34 -5.07
CA ALA A 626 39.34 28.70 -5.94
C ALA A 626 39.45 27.76 -7.15
N GLU A 627 40.19 28.19 -8.19
CA GLU A 627 40.25 27.53 -9.50
C GLU A 627 41.22 26.33 -9.57
N ALA A 628 41.03 25.56 -10.65
CA ALA A 628 42.02 24.72 -11.33
C ALA A 628 42.67 23.53 -10.58
N ASN A 629 42.32 22.31 -11.01
CA ASN A 629 43.21 21.58 -11.93
C ASN A 629 42.45 20.49 -12.70
N ALA A 630 42.91 20.21 -13.93
CA ALA A 630 42.35 19.18 -14.81
C ALA A 630 43.40 18.12 -15.14
N PRO A 631 43.00 16.86 -15.42
CA PRO A 631 43.84 15.92 -16.14
C PRO A 631 43.27 15.52 -17.51
N ALA A 632 44.20 15.21 -18.42
CA ALA A 632 44.05 14.92 -19.84
C ALA A 632 42.91 13.96 -20.26
N ALA A 633 42.35 14.22 -21.46
CA ALA A 633 41.51 13.28 -22.18
C ALA A 633 42.34 12.31 -23.07
N PRO A 634 41.91 11.05 -23.26
CA PRO A 634 42.44 10.17 -24.30
C PRO A 634 41.71 10.40 -25.64
N THR A 635 42.46 10.46 -26.74
CA THR A 635 41.91 10.59 -28.10
C THR A 635 41.67 9.22 -28.75
N SER A 636 40.47 8.98 -29.28
CA SER A 636 40.24 7.92 -30.27
C SER A 636 39.14 8.34 -31.25
N SER A 637 39.35 8.10 -32.55
CA SER A 637 38.53 8.60 -33.64
C SER A 637 37.52 7.57 -34.16
N ALA A 638 36.26 7.99 -34.35
CA ALA A 638 35.26 7.30 -35.17
C ALA A 638 34.46 8.34 -35.99
N PRO A 639 34.01 8.02 -37.22
CA PRO A 639 33.45 9.00 -38.15
C PRO A 639 31.96 9.30 -37.92
N ALA A 640 31.52 10.48 -38.37
CA ALA A 640 30.12 10.88 -38.34
C ALA A 640 29.25 10.11 -39.36
N PRO A 641 27.97 9.83 -39.06
CA PRO A 641 27.03 9.23 -40.01
C PRO A 641 26.61 10.22 -41.10
N ALA A 642 26.44 9.73 -42.33
CA ALA A 642 25.94 10.52 -43.46
C ALA A 642 24.41 10.78 -43.36
N PRO A 643 23.90 11.90 -43.90
CA PRO A 643 22.47 12.20 -43.88
C PRO A 643 21.68 11.29 -44.82
N ALA A 644 20.49 10.86 -44.37
CA ALA A 644 19.54 10.13 -45.21
C ALA A 644 18.88 11.06 -46.26
N PRO A 645 18.56 10.57 -47.48
CA PRO A 645 18.03 11.38 -48.56
C PRO A 645 16.54 11.70 -48.38
N ALA A 646 16.13 12.89 -48.80
CA ALA A 646 14.72 13.28 -48.90
C ALA A 646 14.09 12.73 -50.20
N PRO A 647 12.86 12.17 -50.17
CA PRO A 647 12.09 11.89 -51.37
C PRO A 647 11.43 13.18 -51.90
N ALA A 648 11.50 13.42 -53.20
CA ALA A 648 10.92 14.61 -53.84
C ALA A 648 10.24 14.26 -55.18
N GLN A 649 9.08 14.91 -55.41
CA GLN A 649 8.30 14.94 -56.67
C GLN A 649 7.63 13.59 -57.08
N ALA A 650 6.51 13.56 -57.81
CA ALA A 650 5.62 14.62 -58.32
C ALA A 650 4.16 14.32 -57.90
N GLN A 651 3.17 15.23 -57.83
CA GLN A 651 2.83 16.45 -58.58
C GLN A 651 2.17 16.22 -59.96
N ALA A 652 0.92 15.74 -59.96
CA ALA A 652 -0.12 15.87 -61.00
C ALA A 652 -1.46 15.36 -60.40
N GLN A 653 -2.66 15.86 -60.69
CA GLN A 653 -3.08 16.96 -61.58
C GLN A 653 -4.39 17.62 -61.07
N ALA A 654 -4.71 18.77 -61.67
CA ALA A 654 -5.72 19.73 -61.27
C ALA A 654 -7.20 19.28 -61.28
N GLN A 655 -7.98 19.92 -60.39
CA GLN A 655 -9.33 20.49 -60.57
C GLN A 655 -10.21 20.02 -61.75
N ALA A 656 -11.43 19.56 -61.44
CA ALA A 656 -12.69 20.14 -61.98
C ALA A 656 -13.95 19.55 -61.31
N GLN A 657 -14.83 20.44 -60.81
CA GLN A 657 -16.32 20.40 -60.87
C GLN A 657 -17.12 19.14 -60.42
N ALA A 658 -18.40 19.24 -60.03
CA ALA A 658 -19.19 20.30 -59.37
C ALA A 658 -20.60 19.74 -59.06
N GLN A 659 -21.07 19.89 -57.81
CA GLN A 659 -22.48 20.10 -57.43
C GLN A 659 -22.56 20.45 -55.93
#